data_AF-A0A947KCL1-F1
#
_entry.id   AF-A0A947KCL1-F1
#
_cell.length_a   1.000
_cell.length_b   1.000
_cell.length_c   1.000
_cell.angle_alpha   90.00
_cell.angle_beta   90.00
_cell.angle_gamma   90.00
#
_symmetry.space_group_name_H-M   'P 1'
#
loop_
_entity.id
_entity.type
_entity.pdbx_description
1 polymer ?
#
loop_
_entity_poly.entity_id
_entity_poly.type
_entity_poly.pdbx_seq_one_letter_code
_entity_poly.pdbx_strand_id
1 'polypeptide(L)'
;MNKTLSMSAKLIIVFLSLLLSSCGGGVEHSSSSGETVGMTMRLVWEDGGGSLSRAVTTPRSAPSGVVTVSCRVTGSGMNEIVSDFAASAGSGVIPEVPVGTARVLSVQGLDSSQNIIYQGGQSGITLVSGQPYDCGTITMTAVNVSDSSDVDNDGDSYTEIQGDCDDTDSSIYPGAFDTCEDGVDQDCSGSDAVCGADPGGSTDPNDIDDDYDGYTENQGDCSDHNNTIYPGAIEICGDGIAQDCSGGDELCLSDIDHDLDGYTVSQGDCDDFNDTINPGATDIAGDGIDRDCSGYASVISAGQIWLDRNLGASKVATSENDETAYGDLYQWGRGTDGHEKRTSLTTPTNSNTDVPGHGDFIISNTSPFDWRLPQNDNLWQGVFGTNNPCPAGFRMPTHTELETERVSWGSQNSAGAYASPLKHTQPGLRDRKDGSIDQVGSGGYYWSSTANGNTAQYLSFNSGSAYMDNYLGRSVGYSIRCIQDDAFVYDYDGDGFTVSQGDCDDGDSTIHPGATDVPGDGIDQDCSGSDATISFGTVTSVGQVWMDRNLGASQVATNSNDSEAYGDLYQWGRGTDGHEKRDSPSTSTLSLSDTPGHGSFILNAISPYDWRSPQNDTLWQGVSSPNNPCPAGFRLPTETEFETERVSWNSNNSAGAFTSPLKLVWAGDRGRLDGTIRNAGIVGHYWSSSVYGSDARDLSFSSSLADRVSYNRSYGFSVRCIQD
;
A
#
# COMPACT_ATOMS: atom_id res chain seq x y z
N MET A 1 -24.91 33.45 -50.77
CA MET A 1 -24.97 33.35 -52.25
C MET A 1 -23.60 32.94 -52.77
N ASN A 2 -23.55 31.75 -53.41
CA ASN A 2 -22.70 31.32 -54.52
C ASN A 2 -21.24 31.81 -54.71
N LYS A 3 -20.36 30.80 -54.77
CA LYS A 3 -19.39 30.44 -55.83
C LYS A 3 -18.12 31.31 -56.07
N THR A 4 -16.99 30.70 -55.69
CA THR A 4 -15.84 30.24 -56.51
C THR A 4 -15.50 30.88 -57.87
N LEU A 5 -14.17 30.92 -58.09
CA LEU A 5 -13.38 30.83 -59.36
C LEU A 5 -13.23 32.16 -60.15
N SER A 6 -12.10 32.54 -60.77
CA SER A 6 -10.79 31.92 -61.03
C SER A 6 -9.89 32.94 -61.78
N MET A 7 -8.56 32.84 -61.58
CA MET A 7 -7.44 33.07 -62.55
C MET A 7 -7.27 34.44 -63.25
N SER A 8 -6.13 35.12 -63.05
CA SER A 8 -4.86 35.02 -63.82
C SER A 8 -4.83 36.07 -64.96
N ALA A 9 -3.79 36.87 -65.28
CA ALA A 9 -2.39 37.01 -64.89
C ALA A 9 -1.89 38.38 -65.40
N LYS A 10 -0.82 38.91 -64.75
CA LYS A 10 0.32 39.71 -65.30
C LYS A 10 -0.02 41.02 -66.08
N LEU A 11 0.60 42.19 -65.88
CA LEU A 11 2.04 42.49 -65.83
C LEU A 11 2.24 44.04 -65.74
N ILE A 12 3.28 44.50 -65.03
CA ILE A 12 4.25 45.58 -65.42
C ILE A 12 4.08 47.09 -65.02
N ILE A 13 5.19 47.63 -64.42
CA ILE A 13 5.82 48.99 -64.46
C ILE A 13 5.21 50.11 -63.58
N VAL A 14 5.79 50.52 -62.43
CA VAL A 14 6.98 51.39 -62.11
C VAL A 14 6.85 52.87 -62.54
N PHE A 15 6.98 53.82 -61.59
CA PHE A 15 7.65 55.15 -61.68
C PHE A 15 7.52 55.87 -60.30
N LEU A 16 8.58 56.03 -59.48
CA LEU A 16 9.61 57.11 -59.45
C LEU A 16 9.00 58.52 -59.26
N SER A 17 9.28 59.28 -58.19
CA SER A 17 10.34 60.32 -58.10
C SER A 17 10.13 61.11 -56.78
N LEU A 18 11.11 61.29 -55.88
CA LEU A 18 12.27 62.23 -55.85
C LEU A 18 11.95 63.69 -55.48
N LEU A 19 12.71 64.25 -54.52
CA LEU A 19 13.31 65.61 -54.37
C LEU A 19 13.36 66.02 -52.87
N LEU A 20 14.54 66.07 -52.21
CA LEU A 20 15.57 67.15 -52.17
C LEU A 20 15.02 68.44 -51.49
N SER A 21 15.70 69.20 -50.63
CA SER A 21 17.10 69.37 -50.19
C SER A 21 17.11 70.36 -49.00
N SER A 22 18.11 70.38 -48.10
CA SER A 22 19.15 71.46 -47.96
C SER A 22 19.57 71.52 -46.47
N CYS A 23 20.77 71.08 -46.04
CA CYS A 23 22.11 71.71 -46.04
C CYS A 23 22.48 72.52 -44.76
N GLY A 24 23.59 72.09 -44.12
CA GLY A 24 24.43 72.85 -43.17
C GLY A 24 25.41 71.92 -42.41
N GLY A 25 26.72 71.95 -42.73
CA GLY A 25 27.79 71.09 -42.16
C GLY A 25 28.50 71.66 -40.91
N GLY A 26 29.46 70.98 -40.26
CA GLY A 26 30.07 69.66 -40.52
C GLY A 26 30.81 69.08 -39.28
N VAL A 27 31.23 67.81 -39.40
CA VAL A 27 32.27 66.98 -38.71
C VAL A 27 32.61 67.36 -37.24
N GLU A 28 32.42 66.55 -36.19
CA GLU A 28 32.73 65.13 -35.92
C GLU A 28 31.77 64.54 -34.85
N HIS A 29 31.60 63.20 -34.89
CA HIS A 29 31.02 62.28 -33.90
C HIS A 29 29.91 62.78 -32.96
N SER A 30 28.67 62.41 -33.28
CA SER A 30 27.72 61.94 -32.28
C SER A 30 26.95 60.75 -32.83
N SER A 31 27.14 59.60 -32.21
CA SER A 31 26.20 58.49 -32.29
C SER A 31 24.85 59.04 -31.86
N SER A 32 23.95 59.23 -32.82
CA SER A 32 22.54 59.40 -32.51
C SER A 32 22.06 58.09 -31.89
N SER A 33 21.99 58.08 -30.57
CA SER A 33 21.29 57.05 -29.81
C SER A 33 19.86 56.95 -30.35
N GLY A 34 19.60 55.89 -31.13
CA GLY A 34 18.25 55.53 -31.58
C GLY A 34 18.01 55.36 -33.09
N GLU A 35 19.03 55.31 -33.96
CA GLU A 35 18.78 54.97 -35.38
C GLU A 35 18.51 53.46 -35.57
N THR A 36 17.23 53.14 -35.69
CA THR A 36 16.74 51.84 -36.15
C THR A 36 16.59 51.87 -37.67
N VAL A 37 17.40 51.10 -38.40
CA VAL A 37 17.27 50.99 -39.86
C VAL A 37 16.65 49.63 -40.21
N GLY A 38 15.45 49.65 -40.78
CA GLY A 38 14.79 48.44 -41.26
C GLY A 38 15.37 47.99 -42.60
N MET A 39 15.96 46.80 -42.66
CA MET A 39 16.38 46.16 -43.90
C MET A 39 15.41 45.03 -44.25
N THR A 40 14.66 45.18 -45.35
CA THR A 40 13.73 44.13 -45.79
C THR A 40 14.50 43.02 -46.52
N MET A 41 14.70 41.87 -45.86
CA MET A 41 15.41 40.74 -46.47
C MET A 41 14.41 39.71 -46.99
N ARG A 42 14.23 39.66 -48.31
CA ARG A 42 13.39 38.67 -48.97
C ARG A 42 14.24 37.49 -49.44
N LEU A 43 13.78 36.26 -49.24
CA LEU A 43 14.48 35.05 -49.68
C LEU A 43 13.60 34.37 -50.74
N VAL A 44 14.06 34.36 -52.00
CA VAL A 44 13.27 33.86 -53.15
C VAL A 44 13.96 32.63 -53.77
N TRP A 45 13.14 31.66 -54.20
CA TRP A 45 13.56 30.45 -54.91
C TRP A 45 13.31 30.62 -56.42
N GLU A 46 14.32 30.42 -57.28
CA GLU A 46 14.12 30.30 -58.73
C GLU A 46 14.48 28.88 -59.21
N ASP A 47 13.53 28.23 -59.88
CA ASP A 47 13.72 26.89 -60.44
C ASP A 47 14.45 26.98 -61.79
N GLY A 48 15.65 26.38 -61.88
CA GLY A 48 16.25 26.04 -63.16
C GLY A 48 17.77 26.02 -63.22
N GLY A 49 18.39 24.93 -62.73
CA GLY A 49 19.73 24.51 -63.15
C GLY A 49 20.89 24.86 -62.21
N GLY A 50 21.11 24.03 -61.19
CA GLY A 50 22.46 23.65 -60.74
C GLY A 50 23.25 24.58 -59.80
N SER A 51 22.79 25.79 -59.47
CA SER A 51 23.32 26.57 -58.33
C SER A 51 22.22 27.43 -57.71
N LEU A 52 22.13 27.38 -56.38
CA LEU A 52 21.19 28.16 -55.57
C LEU A 52 21.68 29.61 -55.47
N SER A 53 20.94 30.57 -56.02
CA SER A 53 21.20 31.99 -55.82
C SER A 53 20.05 32.68 -55.10
N ARG A 54 20.33 33.36 -53.98
CA ARG A 54 19.37 33.87 -53.00
C ARG A 54 19.43 35.39 -52.89
N ALA A 55 18.67 36.15 -53.66
CA ALA A 55 18.77 37.62 -53.70
C ALA A 55 18.30 38.29 -52.40
N VAL A 56 19.21 38.95 -51.67
CA VAL A 56 18.90 39.98 -50.65
C VAL A 56 18.51 41.26 -51.39
N THR A 57 17.38 41.90 -51.13
CA THR A 57 17.10 43.27 -51.64
C THR A 57 17.23 44.27 -50.51
N THR A 58 18.30 45.05 -50.47
CA THR A 58 18.39 46.18 -49.52
C THR A 58 17.45 47.32 -49.96
N PRO A 59 16.82 48.08 -49.04
CA PRO A 59 16.37 49.42 -49.36
C PRO A 59 17.60 50.24 -49.74
N ARG A 60 17.38 51.23 -50.60
CA ARG A 60 18.38 52.06 -51.28
C ARG A 60 19.16 52.99 -50.33
N SER A 61 19.91 52.45 -49.37
CA SER A 61 21.03 53.03 -48.60
C SER A 61 21.32 52.11 -47.39
N ALA A 62 22.50 51.48 -47.34
CA ALA A 62 22.96 50.84 -46.12
C ALA A 62 23.12 51.89 -44.99
N PRO A 63 23.04 51.50 -43.70
CA PRO A 63 23.28 52.42 -42.59
C PRO A 63 24.63 53.14 -42.74
N SER A 64 24.71 54.38 -42.26
CA SER A 64 25.92 55.21 -42.39
C SER A 64 27.13 54.51 -41.76
N GLY A 65 28.24 54.43 -42.50
CA GLY A 65 29.47 53.77 -42.06
C GLY A 65 29.60 52.29 -42.47
N VAL A 66 28.52 51.62 -42.88
CA VAL A 66 28.57 50.20 -43.27
C VAL A 66 29.10 50.04 -44.70
N VAL A 67 30.20 49.31 -44.84
CA VAL A 67 30.87 48.99 -46.11
C VAL A 67 30.62 47.55 -46.53
N THR A 68 30.49 46.63 -45.57
CA THR A 68 30.22 45.20 -45.80
C THR A 68 29.00 44.77 -44.99
N VAL A 69 28.15 43.92 -45.56
CA VAL A 69 27.08 43.23 -44.85
C VAL A 69 27.44 41.75 -44.81
N SER A 70 27.65 41.21 -43.61
CA SER A 70 27.89 39.79 -43.39
C SER A 70 26.61 39.10 -42.95
N CYS A 71 26.25 38.02 -43.63
CA CYS A 71 25.09 37.20 -43.28
C CYS A 71 25.56 35.80 -42.85
N ARG A 72 25.02 35.31 -41.75
CA ARG A 72 25.36 34.02 -41.15
C ARG A 72 24.12 33.18 -40.93
N VAL A 73 24.13 31.94 -41.40
CA VAL A 73 23.03 30.98 -41.23
C VAL A 73 23.49 29.76 -40.45
N THR A 74 22.74 29.42 -39.40
CA THR A 74 23.02 28.27 -38.53
C THR A 74 21.75 27.45 -38.26
N GLY A 75 21.94 26.23 -37.76
CA GLY A 75 20.85 25.35 -37.30
C GLY A 75 21.25 23.88 -37.28
N SER A 76 20.40 23.03 -36.69
CA SER A 76 20.69 21.59 -36.54
C SER A 76 20.84 20.87 -37.89
N GLY A 77 21.88 20.06 -38.04
CA GLY A 77 22.15 19.29 -39.27
C GLY A 77 22.76 20.09 -40.43
N MET A 78 23.30 21.29 -40.17
CA MET A 78 24.14 22.02 -41.14
C MET A 78 25.36 22.62 -40.45
N ASN A 79 26.46 22.75 -41.19
CA ASN A 79 27.54 23.63 -40.78
C ASN A 79 27.10 25.08 -41.01
N GLU A 80 27.70 25.99 -40.25
CA GLU A 80 27.49 27.41 -40.44
C GLU A 80 27.87 27.86 -41.85
N ILE A 81 27.03 28.71 -42.44
CA ILE A 81 27.28 29.34 -43.73
C ILE A 81 27.39 30.85 -43.52
N VAL A 82 28.52 31.42 -43.89
CA VAL A 82 28.77 32.86 -43.86
C VAL A 82 28.88 33.37 -45.29
N SER A 83 28.28 34.51 -45.58
CA SER A 83 28.39 35.17 -46.88
C SER A 83 28.38 36.68 -46.73
N ASP A 84 29.40 37.31 -47.29
CA ASP A 84 29.65 38.74 -47.17
C ASP A 84 29.39 39.46 -48.48
N PHE A 85 28.81 40.64 -48.39
CA PHE A 85 28.42 41.43 -49.54
C PHE A 85 28.85 42.88 -49.33
N ALA A 86 29.34 43.53 -50.39
CA ALA A 86 29.54 44.97 -50.34
C ALA A 86 28.18 45.66 -50.10
N ALA A 87 28.11 46.53 -49.10
CA ALA A 87 26.90 47.29 -48.78
C ALA A 87 26.41 48.12 -49.98
N SER A 88 27.35 48.54 -50.84
CA SER A 88 27.09 49.25 -52.10
C SER A 88 26.43 48.41 -53.19
N ALA A 89 26.53 47.07 -53.13
CA ALA A 89 25.90 46.17 -54.11
C ALA A 89 24.37 46.18 -53.98
N GLY A 90 23.84 46.62 -52.84
CA GLY A 90 22.42 46.73 -52.55
C GLY A 90 21.66 45.38 -52.56
N SER A 91 22.37 44.28 -52.81
CA SER A 91 21.86 42.92 -52.85
C SER A 91 23.01 41.91 -52.77
N GLY A 92 22.73 40.71 -52.28
CA GLY A 92 23.70 39.64 -52.03
C GLY A 92 23.06 38.25 -52.16
N VAL A 93 23.88 37.21 -52.26
CA VAL A 93 23.45 35.81 -52.44
C VAL A 93 24.17 34.89 -51.45
N ILE A 94 23.42 34.20 -50.58
CA ILE A 94 23.94 33.13 -49.70
C ILE A 94 23.74 31.77 -50.41
N PRO A 95 24.81 31.08 -50.85
CA PRO A 95 24.69 29.79 -51.52
C PRO A 95 24.38 28.65 -50.55
N GLU A 96 23.70 27.61 -51.06
CA GLU A 96 23.68 26.26 -50.47
C GLU A 96 23.08 26.08 -49.06
N VAL A 97 22.17 26.96 -48.61
CA VAL A 97 21.44 26.77 -47.34
C VAL A 97 20.51 25.54 -47.42
N PRO A 98 20.70 24.49 -46.59
CA PRO A 98 19.87 23.28 -46.62
C PRO A 98 18.43 23.50 -46.14
N VAL A 99 17.49 22.71 -46.67
CA VAL A 99 16.11 22.65 -46.15
C VAL A 99 16.09 22.22 -44.68
N GLY A 100 15.08 22.66 -43.92
CA GLY A 100 14.93 22.30 -42.51
C GLY A 100 14.17 23.34 -41.68
N THR A 101 13.83 22.97 -40.44
CA THR A 101 13.14 23.82 -39.46
C THR A 101 14.14 24.48 -38.51
N ALA A 102 13.70 25.50 -37.77
CA ALA A 102 14.48 26.18 -36.72
C ALA A 102 15.84 26.76 -37.18
N ARG A 103 15.94 27.24 -38.42
CA ARG A 103 17.14 27.96 -38.89
C ARG A 103 17.23 29.33 -38.23
N VAL A 104 18.45 29.80 -37.98
CA VAL A 104 18.74 31.13 -37.47
C VAL A 104 19.55 31.89 -38.53
N LEU A 105 19.14 33.12 -38.81
CA LEU A 105 19.84 34.06 -39.69
C LEU A 105 20.30 35.27 -38.86
N SER A 106 21.60 35.50 -38.82
CA SER A 106 22.21 36.67 -38.19
C SER A 106 22.83 37.57 -39.26
N VAL A 107 22.72 38.88 -39.10
CA VAL A 107 23.17 39.90 -40.06
C VAL A 107 23.99 40.95 -39.33
N GLN A 108 25.17 41.25 -39.85
CA GLN A 108 26.11 42.24 -39.31
C GLN A 108 26.46 43.26 -40.38
N GLY A 109 26.49 44.54 -39.99
CA GLY A 109 26.97 45.65 -40.80
C GLY A 109 28.36 46.04 -40.34
N LEU A 110 29.35 45.87 -41.22
CA LEU A 110 30.75 46.12 -40.93
C LEU A 110 31.24 47.38 -41.63
N ASP A 111 32.10 48.15 -40.96
CA ASP A 111 32.76 49.31 -41.55
C ASP A 111 33.91 48.93 -42.51
N SER A 112 34.65 49.92 -43.02
CA SER A 112 35.82 49.69 -43.89
C SER A 112 36.95 48.92 -43.23
N SER A 113 36.99 48.86 -41.90
CA SER A 113 37.99 48.20 -41.08
C SER A 113 37.55 46.82 -40.60
N GLN A 114 36.40 46.32 -41.08
CA GLN A 114 35.76 45.07 -40.65
C GLN A 114 35.22 45.10 -39.21
N ASN A 115 34.98 46.28 -38.63
CA ASN A 115 34.35 46.38 -37.31
C ASN A 115 32.84 46.28 -37.44
N ILE A 116 32.18 45.55 -36.53
CA ILE A 116 30.73 45.46 -36.48
C ILE A 116 30.19 46.75 -35.88
N ILE A 117 29.44 47.51 -36.67
CA ILE A 117 28.82 48.77 -36.26
C ILE A 117 27.29 48.70 -36.26
N TYR A 118 26.71 47.61 -36.80
CA TYR A 118 25.28 47.30 -36.71
C TYR A 118 25.06 45.78 -36.63
N GLN A 119 24.02 45.35 -35.91
CA GLN A 119 23.64 43.93 -35.83
C GLN A 119 22.13 43.69 -35.77
N GLY A 120 21.67 42.54 -36.27
CA GLY A 120 20.28 42.08 -36.20
C GLY A 120 20.13 40.61 -36.63
N GLY A 121 18.96 40.00 -36.43
CA GLY A 121 18.74 38.59 -36.81
C GLY A 121 17.29 38.11 -36.68
N GLN A 122 17.05 36.89 -37.14
CA GLN A 122 15.75 36.21 -37.11
C GLN A 122 15.95 34.71 -36.85
N SER A 123 15.19 34.15 -35.90
CA SER A 123 15.22 32.73 -35.54
C SER A 123 13.93 31.99 -35.92
N GLY A 124 13.92 30.66 -35.82
CA GLY A 124 12.73 29.84 -36.06
C GLY A 124 12.35 29.65 -37.54
N ILE A 125 13.27 29.94 -38.47
CA ILE A 125 13.01 29.90 -39.91
C ILE A 125 12.82 28.46 -40.39
N THR A 126 11.76 28.20 -41.16
CA THR A 126 11.48 26.89 -41.76
C THR A 126 11.57 26.95 -43.28
N LEU A 127 12.50 26.19 -43.86
CA LEU A 127 12.74 26.12 -45.30
C LEU A 127 12.23 24.80 -45.88
N VAL A 128 11.37 24.90 -46.89
CA VAL A 128 10.76 23.77 -47.60
C VAL A 128 11.19 23.79 -49.06
N SER A 129 11.52 22.62 -49.61
CA SER A 129 11.99 22.47 -50.99
C SER A 129 10.97 23.02 -52.01
N GLY A 130 11.43 23.86 -52.94
CA GLY A 130 10.61 24.35 -54.05
C GLY A 130 9.50 25.34 -53.67
N GLN A 131 9.54 25.92 -52.46
CA GLN A 131 8.58 26.96 -52.02
C GLN A 131 9.31 28.25 -51.66
N PRO A 132 8.80 29.44 -52.08
CA PRO A 132 9.34 30.71 -51.59
C PRO A 132 8.99 30.89 -50.10
N TYR A 133 9.96 31.32 -49.29
CA TYR A 133 9.77 31.60 -47.87
C TYR A 133 10.27 33.00 -47.53
N ASP A 134 9.39 33.84 -46.99
CA ASP A 134 9.71 35.21 -46.60
C ASP A 134 10.06 35.24 -45.10
N CYS A 135 11.28 35.71 -44.77
CA CYS A 135 11.71 35.87 -43.38
C CYS A 135 11.28 37.21 -42.78
N GLY A 136 10.59 38.06 -43.55
CA GLY A 136 10.14 39.36 -43.11
C GLY A 136 11.26 40.42 -43.09
N THR A 137 10.98 41.56 -42.47
CA THR A 137 11.96 42.64 -42.31
C THR A 137 12.81 42.36 -41.07
N ILE A 138 14.14 42.35 -41.24
CA ILE A 138 15.10 42.23 -40.13
C ILE A 138 15.52 43.65 -39.74
N THR A 139 15.36 43.97 -38.46
CA THR A 139 15.74 45.26 -37.90
C THR A 139 17.17 45.18 -37.40
N MET A 140 18.05 46.07 -37.86
CA MET A 140 19.42 46.19 -37.37
C MET A 140 19.57 47.39 -36.46
N THR A 141 20.30 47.21 -35.37
CA THR A 141 20.54 48.24 -34.35
C THR A 141 22.01 48.63 -34.35
N ALA A 142 22.31 49.93 -34.19
CA ALA A 142 23.67 50.43 -34.10
C ALA A 142 24.39 49.84 -32.88
N VAL A 143 25.62 49.40 -33.09
CA VAL A 143 26.54 48.97 -32.03
C VAL A 143 27.37 50.19 -31.66
N ASN A 144 27.29 50.64 -30.41
CA ASN A 144 28.12 51.76 -29.94
C ASN A 144 29.56 51.27 -29.83
N VAL A 145 30.39 51.68 -30.78
CA VAL A 145 31.83 51.36 -30.79
C VAL A 145 32.58 52.57 -30.26
N SER A 146 32.79 52.59 -28.95
CA SER A 146 33.96 53.25 -28.35
C SER A 146 34.59 52.25 -27.41
N ASP A 147 35.81 51.87 -27.78
CA ASP A 147 36.75 50.93 -27.19
C ASP A 147 36.60 49.43 -27.50
N SER A 148 37.68 48.89 -28.04
CA SER A 148 37.85 47.51 -28.50
C SER A 148 39.04 46.88 -27.79
N SER A 149 39.01 46.91 -26.47
CA SER A 149 39.74 46.00 -25.58
C SER A 149 38.98 45.72 -24.28
N ASP A 150 37.68 46.02 -24.24
CA ASP A 150 36.82 45.84 -23.06
C ASP A 150 36.02 44.55 -23.22
N VAL A 151 36.75 43.44 -23.31
CA VAL A 151 36.17 42.10 -23.37
C VAL A 151 36.35 41.55 -21.98
N ASP A 152 35.22 41.36 -21.29
CA ASP A 152 35.09 40.51 -20.11
C ASP A 152 35.62 39.11 -20.49
N ASN A 153 36.90 38.86 -20.21
CA ASN A 153 37.58 37.68 -20.76
C ASN A 153 37.31 36.43 -19.93
N ASP A 154 36.87 36.59 -18.69
CA ASP A 154 36.59 35.51 -17.75
C ASP A 154 35.09 35.28 -17.50
N GLY A 155 34.24 36.24 -17.86
CA GLY A 155 32.78 36.14 -17.91
C GLY A 155 32.06 36.59 -16.63
N ASP A 156 32.67 37.40 -15.77
CA ASP A 156 32.07 37.87 -14.52
C ASP A 156 31.19 39.12 -14.64
N SER A 157 31.07 39.64 -15.87
CA SER A 157 30.31 40.83 -16.26
C SER A 157 30.95 42.18 -15.94
N TYR A 158 32.15 42.21 -15.35
CA TYR A 158 33.01 43.39 -15.24
C TYR A 158 34.13 43.31 -16.27
N THR A 159 34.83 44.43 -16.45
CA THR A 159 35.91 44.56 -17.42
C THR A 159 36.95 45.50 -16.85
N GLU A 160 38.17 45.52 -17.41
CA GLU A 160 39.25 46.42 -16.95
C GLU A 160 38.78 47.88 -16.81
N ILE A 161 37.86 48.34 -17.67
CA ILE A 161 37.36 49.73 -17.66
C ILE A 161 36.25 49.97 -16.62
N GLN A 162 35.56 48.90 -16.19
CA GLN A 162 34.51 48.94 -15.18
C GLN A 162 35.06 48.81 -13.75
N GLY A 163 36.38 48.62 -13.63
CA GLY A 163 37.12 48.60 -12.37
C GLY A 163 37.73 47.25 -12.02
N ASP A 164 37.60 46.26 -12.91
CA ASP A 164 38.25 44.96 -12.76
C ASP A 164 39.77 45.11 -12.86
N CYS A 165 40.45 44.60 -11.84
CA CYS A 165 41.89 44.68 -11.67
C CYS A 165 42.63 43.43 -12.18
N ASP A 166 41.91 42.35 -12.51
CA ASP A 166 42.41 41.17 -13.23
C ASP A 166 41.31 40.51 -14.09
N ASP A 167 41.07 41.12 -15.27
CA ASP A 167 40.13 40.69 -16.33
C ASP A 167 40.57 39.40 -17.05
N THR A 168 41.11 38.45 -16.29
CA THR A 168 41.40 37.08 -16.67
C THR A 168 40.99 36.05 -15.59
N ASP A 169 40.55 36.51 -14.42
CA ASP A 169 40.09 35.71 -13.30
C ASP A 169 38.75 36.23 -12.78
N SER A 170 37.68 35.51 -13.11
CA SER A 170 36.28 35.84 -12.75
C SER A 170 35.99 35.92 -11.23
N SER A 171 36.99 35.67 -10.38
CA SER A 171 36.90 35.87 -8.93
C SER A 171 37.42 37.24 -8.45
N ILE A 172 38.00 38.05 -9.35
CA ILE A 172 38.58 39.36 -9.07
C ILE A 172 37.78 40.42 -9.83
N TYR A 173 36.97 41.23 -9.14
CA TYR A 173 36.18 42.30 -9.75
C TYR A 173 35.67 43.30 -8.71
N PRO A 174 35.20 44.51 -9.11
CA PRO A 174 34.65 45.49 -8.18
C PRO A 174 33.52 44.96 -7.32
N GLY A 175 33.77 44.83 -6.01
CA GLY A 175 32.82 44.29 -5.04
C GLY A 175 32.76 42.77 -4.98
N ALA A 176 33.76 42.07 -5.53
CA ALA A 176 34.04 40.68 -5.17
C ALA A 176 34.37 40.56 -3.68
N PHE A 177 34.38 39.33 -3.17
CA PHE A 177 34.78 39.08 -1.80
C PHE A 177 36.30 38.96 -1.71
N ASP A 178 36.92 39.78 -0.87
CA ASP A 178 38.38 39.81 -0.70
C ASP A 178 38.84 38.69 0.24
N THR A 179 39.80 37.87 -0.22
CA THR A 179 40.39 36.79 0.57
C THR A 179 41.61 37.35 1.30
N CYS A 180 41.41 37.78 2.54
CA CYS A 180 42.41 38.54 3.26
C CYS A 180 43.82 37.94 3.32
N GLU A 181 44.81 38.81 3.27
CA GLU A 181 46.24 38.53 3.48
C GLU A 181 46.83 37.47 2.53
N ASP A 182 46.12 37.10 1.47
CA ASP A 182 46.62 36.20 0.42
C ASP A 182 47.53 36.93 -0.59
N GLY A 183 47.60 38.26 -0.48
CA GLY A 183 48.40 39.15 -1.31
C GLY A 183 47.70 39.60 -2.60
N VAL A 184 46.42 39.28 -2.77
CA VAL A 184 45.59 39.61 -3.93
C VAL A 184 44.43 40.50 -3.47
N ASP A 185 44.11 41.53 -4.25
CA ASP A 185 43.02 42.49 -4.01
C ASP A 185 41.86 42.09 -4.91
N GLN A 186 41.01 41.16 -4.45
CA GLN A 186 39.97 40.56 -5.29
C GLN A 186 38.82 41.54 -5.55
N ASP A 187 38.53 42.46 -4.63
CA ASP A 187 37.43 43.43 -4.80
C ASP A 187 37.85 44.72 -5.53
N CYS A 188 39.13 44.81 -5.91
CA CYS A 188 39.76 45.92 -6.61
C CYS A 188 39.63 47.27 -5.87
N SER A 189 39.57 47.23 -4.53
CA SER A 189 39.48 48.43 -3.69
C SER A 189 40.80 49.20 -3.56
N GLY A 190 41.91 48.61 -4.01
CA GLY A 190 43.24 49.21 -4.07
C GLY A 190 44.24 48.67 -3.04
N SER A 191 43.86 47.64 -2.29
CA SER A 191 44.70 46.87 -1.39
C SER A 191 43.99 45.60 -0.94
N ASP A 192 44.69 44.46 -0.99
CA ASP A 192 44.32 43.20 -0.31
C ASP A 192 43.80 43.49 1.11
N ALA A 193 42.60 42.97 1.42
CA ALA A 193 41.94 43.22 2.68
C ALA A 193 42.79 42.67 3.83
N VAL A 194 43.06 43.52 4.83
CA VAL A 194 43.71 43.06 6.06
C VAL A 194 42.64 42.41 6.94
N CYS A 195 42.72 41.10 7.16
CA CYS A 195 41.85 40.44 8.12
C CYS A 195 42.18 40.92 9.54
N GLY A 196 41.14 41.29 10.28
CA GLY A 196 41.25 41.73 11.68
C GLY A 196 40.97 43.21 11.90
N ALA A 197 39.70 43.60 11.74
CA ALA A 197 39.07 44.50 12.70
C ALA A 197 37.56 44.21 12.80
N ASP A 198 37.18 43.31 13.72
CA ASP A 198 36.00 43.60 14.54
C ASP A 198 36.18 45.03 15.10
N PRO A 199 35.14 45.88 15.15
CA PRO A 199 35.18 47.21 15.78
C PRO A 199 35.88 47.30 17.17
N GLY A 200 36.20 46.18 17.83
CA GLY A 200 37.00 46.08 19.05
C GLY A 200 38.53 45.97 18.93
N GLY A 201 39.12 45.62 17.77
CA GLY A 201 40.58 45.55 17.57
C GLY A 201 41.30 44.42 18.34
N SER A 202 40.70 43.23 18.43
CA SER A 202 41.36 42.04 19.01
C SER A 202 42.35 41.40 18.01
N THR A 203 43.37 40.73 18.53
CA THR A 203 44.38 39.96 17.76
C THR A 203 44.31 38.46 18.09
N ASP A 204 43.26 38.04 18.78
CA ASP A 204 42.97 36.63 19.01
C ASP A 204 42.34 36.07 17.73
N PRO A 205 42.89 35.00 17.13
CA PRO A 205 42.28 34.36 15.96
C PRO A 205 40.82 33.97 16.18
N ASN A 206 40.43 33.62 17.41
CA ASN A 206 39.04 33.23 17.75
C ASN A 206 38.06 34.42 17.88
N ASP A 207 38.54 35.66 17.67
CA ASP A 207 37.74 36.89 17.63
C ASP A 207 37.65 37.47 16.19
N ILE A 208 38.10 36.71 15.19
CA ILE A 208 38.01 37.04 13.77
C ILE A 208 36.82 36.27 13.21
N ASP A 209 35.99 36.93 12.43
CA ASP A 209 34.85 36.35 11.73
C ASP A 209 35.36 35.97 10.33
N ASP A 210 35.87 34.75 10.22
CA ASP A 210 36.68 34.30 9.08
C ASP A 210 35.79 33.97 7.85
N ASP A 211 34.48 33.73 8.04
CA ASP A 211 33.52 33.46 6.96
C ASP A 211 32.44 34.55 6.75
N TYR A 212 32.44 35.57 7.61
CA TYR A 212 31.65 36.80 7.52
C TYR A 212 30.13 36.61 7.72
N ASP A 213 29.69 35.63 8.51
CA ASP A 213 28.29 35.52 8.92
C ASP A 213 27.88 36.41 10.10
N GLY A 214 28.85 37.09 10.71
CA GLY A 214 28.66 38.00 11.83
C GLY A 214 28.85 37.36 13.20
N TYR A 215 29.31 36.12 13.27
CA TYR A 215 29.72 35.42 14.48
C TYR A 215 31.21 35.06 14.42
N THR A 216 31.79 34.68 15.55
CA THR A 216 33.20 34.25 15.66
C THR A 216 33.23 33.02 16.55
N GLU A 217 34.33 32.25 16.55
CA GLU A 217 34.53 31.14 17.49
C GLU A 217 34.18 31.51 18.95
N ASN A 218 34.58 32.70 19.41
CA ASN A 218 34.28 33.17 20.78
C ASN A 218 32.83 33.61 21.00
N GLN A 219 32.08 33.90 19.93
CA GLN A 219 30.65 34.21 19.97
C GLN A 219 29.76 32.98 19.81
N GLY A 220 30.37 31.79 19.68
CA GLY A 220 29.68 30.50 19.67
C GLY A 220 29.55 29.87 18.29
N ASP A 221 30.23 30.43 17.28
CA ASP A 221 30.33 29.79 15.98
C ASP A 221 31.15 28.50 16.06
N CYS A 222 30.56 27.43 15.52
CA CYS A 222 31.14 26.10 15.48
C CYS A 222 31.83 25.78 14.16
N SER A 223 31.75 26.66 13.16
CA SER A 223 32.46 26.55 11.90
C SER A 223 32.74 27.93 11.29
N ASP A 224 33.76 28.60 11.83
CA ASP A 224 34.29 29.93 11.42
C ASP A 224 34.92 29.95 10.01
N HIS A 225 34.52 29.06 9.12
CA HIS A 225 34.98 28.98 7.72
C HIS A 225 33.78 28.64 6.80
N ASN A 226 32.56 28.62 7.33
CA ASN A 226 31.34 28.33 6.60
C ASN A 226 30.15 29.15 7.14
N ASN A 227 29.88 30.26 6.47
CA ASN A 227 28.83 31.23 6.79
C ASN A 227 27.37 30.73 6.78
N THR A 228 27.17 29.42 6.59
CA THR A 228 25.87 28.75 6.74
C THR A 228 25.73 28.02 8.08
N ILE A 229 26.79 28.00 8.90
CA ILE A 229 26.86 27.33 10.19
C ILE A 229 27.21 28.39 11.24
N TYR A 230 26.23 28.86 12.01
CA TYR A 230 26.41 29.86 13.06
C TYR A 230 25.28 29.80 14.08
N PRO A 231 25.44 30.40 15.28
CA PRO A 231 24.39 30.44 16.30
C PRO A 231 23.06 31.00 15.79
N GLY A 232 22.06 30.12 15.67
CA GLY A 232 20.72 30.47 15.18
C GLY A 232 20.55 30.44 13.66
N ALA A 233 21.48 29.83 12.91
CA ALA A 233 21.24 29.43 11.53
C ALA A 233 20.02 28.49 11.42
N ILE A 234 19.44 28.40 10.22
CA ILE A 234 18.33 27.47 9.97
C ILE A 234 18.92 26.09 9.73
N GLU A 235 18.48 25.11 10.51
CA GLU A 235 18.90 23.71 10.38
C GLU A 235 18.53 23.13 9.01
N ILE A 236 19.47 22.42 8.39
CA ILE A 236 19.26 21.57 7.23
C ILE A 236 19.23 20.14 7.75
N CYS A 237 18.03 19.70 8.10
CA CYS A 237 17.83 18.45 8.79
C CYS A 237 18.44 17.23 8.07
N GLY A 238 19.17 16.39 8.81
CA GLY A 238 19.64 15.07 8.38
C GLY A 238 20.91 15.07 7.51
N ASP A 239 21.61 16.20 7.39
CA ASP A 239 22.88 16.30 6.67
C ASP A 239 24.12 16.01 7.54
N GLY A 240 23.90 15.75 8.84
CA GLY A 240 24.91 15.44 9.83
C GLY A 240 25.68 16.66 10.37
N ILE A 241 25.24 17.88 10.05
CA ILE A 241 25.83 19.13 10.47
C ILE A 241 24.82 19.87 11.36
N ALA A 242 25.25 20.37 12.52
CA ALA A 242 24.42 21.25 13.35
C ALA A 242 24.67 22.69 12.91
N GLN A 243 23.86 23.21 11.99
CA GLN A 243 24.08 24.55 11.42
C GLN A 243 23.93 25.63 12.48
N ASP A 244 23.08 25.44 13.49
CA ASP A 244 22.80 26.43 14.52
C ASP A 244 23.74 26.36 15.74
N CYS A 245 24.72 25.45 15.72
CA CYS A 245 25.69 25.19 16.78
C CYS A 245 25.08 24.80 18.15
N SER A 246 23.83 24.32 18.19
CA SER A 246 23.10 24.03 19.45
C SER A 246 23.31 22.62 20.02
N GLY A 247 24.08 21.75 19.34
CA GLY A 247 24.54 20.47 19.91
C GLY A 247 24.11 19.19 19.16
N GLY A 248 23.65 19.31 17.92
CA GLY A 248 23.42 18.19 17.00
C GLY A 248 22.52 18.59 15.83
N ASP A 249 22.68 17.95 14.68
CA ASP A 249 21.81 18.09 13.50
C ASP A 249 20.35 17.78 13.88
N GLU A 250 19.44 18.73 13.63
CA GLU A 250 18.02 18.57 13.92
C GLU A 250 17.37 17.56 12.94
N LEU A 251 16.82 16.45 13.44
CA LEU A 251 16.22 15.41 12.60
C LEU A 251 15.00 15.94 11.81
N CYS A 252 14.84 15.50 10.55
CA CYS A 252 13.71 15.93 9.72
C CYS A 252 12.37 15.50 10.35
N LEU A 253 11.30 16.28 10.13
CA LEU A 253 9.91 15.87 10.44
C LEU A 253 9.51 14.51 9.82
N SER A 254 10.14 14.08 8.73
CA SER A 254 9.91 12.77 8.11
C SER A 254 10.70 11.62 8.74
N ASP A 255 11.61 11.92 9.67
CA ASP A 255 12.47 10.97 10.40
C ASP A 255 12.15 10.92 11.89
N ILE A 256 11.18 11.74 12.32
CA ILE A 256 10.59 11.66 13.65
C ILE A 256 9.43 10.69 13.55
N ASP A 257 9.57 9.56 14.23
CA ASP A 257 8.50 8.61 14.50
C ASP A 257 7.57 9.23 15.56
N HIS A 258 6.46 9.88 15.14
CA HIS A 258 5.62 10.66 16.05
C HIS A 258 4.72 9.79 16.94
N ASP A 259 4.41 8.56 16.55
CA ASP A 259 3.57 7.63 17.32
C ASP A 259 4.35 6.52 18.04
N LEU A 260 5.65 6.40 17.76
CA LEU A 260 6.63 5.51 18.39
C LEU A 260 6.46 4.03 18.01
N ASP A 261 6.00 3.73 16.80
CA ASP A 261 5.84 2.36 16.31
C ASP A 261 7.09 1.76 15.65
N GLY A 262 8.12 2.59 15.44
CA GLY A 262 9.40 2.23 14.86
C GLY A 262 9.53 2.49 13.36
N TYR A 263 8.50 3.05 12.71
CA TYR A 263 8.53 3.53 11.34
C TYR A 263 8.38 5.06 11.29
N THR A 264 8.92 5.65 10.23
CA THR A 264 8.78 7.09 9.97
C THR A 264 8.18 7.29 8.58
N VAL A 265 7.67 8.49 8.30
CA VAL A 265 7.22 8.86 6.94
C VAL A 265 8.26 8.51 5.86
N SER A 266 9.55 8.75 6.11
CA SER A 266 10.63 8.43 5.16
C SER A 266 10.87 6.92 4.98
N GLN A 267 10.47 6.11 5.97
CA GLN A 267 10.53 4.65 5.94
C GLN A 267 9.25 4.01 5.37
N GLY A 268 8.28 4.82 4.96
CA GLY A 268 7.06 4.38 4.28
C GLY A 268 5.79 4.50 5.11
N ASP A 269 5.86 5.11 6.30
CA ASP A 269 4.68 5.38 7.11
C ASP A 269 3.72 6.37 6.42
N CYS A 270 2.46 5.95 6.28
CA CYS A 270 1.41 6.70 5.63
C CYS A 270 0.50 7.47 6.61
N ASP A 271 0.60 7.22 7.92
CA ASP A 271 -0.05 7.98 8.99
C ASP A 271 0.78 7.93 10.29
N ASP A 272 1.91 8.64 10.26
CA ASP A 272 2.95 8.76 11.32
C ASP A 272 2.45 9.22 12.71
N PHE A 273 1.16 9.51 12.85
CA PHE A 273 0.50 9.87 14.12
C PHE A 273 -0.36 8.73 14.69
N ASN A 274 -0.29 7.54 14.11
CA ASN A 274 -1.12 6.40 14.43
C ASN A 274 -0.33 5.09 14.36
N ASP A 275 0.10 4.61 15.53
CA ASP A 275 0.94 3.41 15.75
C ASP A 275 0.40 2.08 15.21
N THR A 276 -0.78 2.10 14.59
CA THR A 276 -1.42 0.95 13.92
C THR A 276 -1.40 1.02 12.39
N ILE A 277 -0.84 2.08 11.80
CA ILE A 277 -0.74 2.32 10.36
C ILE A 277 0.73 2.57 10.02
N ASN A 278 1.40 1.55 9.49
CA ASN A 278 2.81 1.60 9.10
C ASN A 278 3.14 0.44 8.15
N PRO A 279 4.29 0.45 7.44
CA PRO A 279 4.68 -0.61 6.51
C PRO A 279 4.78 -2.03 7.10
N GLY A 280 4.89 -2.15 8.43
CA GLY A 280 4.90 -3.42 9.14
C GLY A 280 3.54 -3.86 9.68
N ALA A 281 2.52 -2.99 9.61
CA ALA A 281 1.19 -3.26 10.11
C ALA A 281 0.46 -4.28 9.23
N THR A 282 -0.54 -4.94 9.81
CA THR A 282 -1.40 -5.88 9.08
C THR A 282 -2.77 -5.26 8.86
N ASP A 283 -3.24 -5.29 7.62
CA ASP A 283 -4.59 -4.85 7.29
C ASP A 283 -5.66 -5.65 8.04
N ILE A 284 -6.61 -4.93 8.63
CA ILE A 284 -7.84 -5.53 9.15
C ILE A 284 -8.79 -5.73 7.98
N ALA A 285 -9.17 -6.99 7.77
CA ALA A 285 -10.06 -7.39 6.70
C ALA A 285 -11.36 -6.58 6.68
N GLY A 286 -11.56 -5.77 5.63
CA GLY A 286 -12.85 -5.18 5.30
C GLY A 286 -13.26 -3.92 6.06
N ASP A 287 -12.35 -3.29 6.80
CA ASP A 287 -12.63 -1.98 7.41
C ASP A 287 -12.27 -0.79 6.50
N GLY A 288 -11.63 -1.06 5.36
CA GLY A 288 -11.31 -0.06 4.34
C GLY A 288 -10.16 0.88 4.70
N ILE A 289 -9.35 0.52 5.70
CA ILE A 289 -8.13 1.22 6.07
C ILE A 289 -6.93 0.44 5.51
N ASP A 290 -6.06 1.15 4.81
CA ASP A 290 -4.74 0.67 4.36
C ASP A 290 -3.76 0.92 5.51
N ARG A 291 -3.52 -0.11 6.31
CA ARG A 291 -2.62 -0.04 7.47
C ARG A 291 -1.19 -0.32 7.08
N ASP A 292 -0.97 -1.23 6.14
CA ASP A 292 0.37 -1.64 5.73
C ASP A 292 1.03 -0.65 4.75
N CYS A 293 0.35 0.47 4.47
CA CYS A 293 0.80 1.53 3.58
C CYS A 293 1.17 1.02 2.18
N SER A 294 0.58 -0.09 1.74
CA SER A 294 0.80 -0.66 0.41
C SER A 294 0.15 0.17 -0.70
N GLY A 295 -0.70 1.13 -0.35
CA GLY A 295 -1.49 1.98 -1.25
C GLY A 295 -2.87 1.37 -1.59
N TYR A 296 -3.22 0.25 -0.97
CA TYR A 296 -4.47 -0.49 -1.17
C TYR A 296 -5.04 -0.93 0.18
N ALA A 297 -6.31 -0.61 0.44
CA ALA A 297 -7.02 -1.20 1.58
C ALA A 297 -7.66 -2.54 1.18
N SER A 298 -8.12 -3.29 2.17
CA SER A 298 -8.81 -4.56 1.97
C SER A 298 -10.34 -4.46 2.07
N VAL A 299 -11.04 -5.33 1.34
CA VAL A 299 -12.50 -5.49 1.37
C VAL A 299 -12.89 -6.96 1.39
N ILE A 300 -13.91 -7.33 2.18
CA ILE A 300 -14.45 -8.68 2.19
C ILE A 300 -15.55 -8.81 1.14
N SER A 301 -15.41 -9.78 0.24
CA SER A 301 -16.45 -10.16 -0.73
C SER A 301 -16.50 -11.67 -0.90
N ALA A 302 -17.73 -12.20 -0.91
CA ALA A 302 -18.00 -13.63 -0.99
C ALA A 302 -17.21 -14.50 0.03
N GLY A 303 -16.94 -13.95 1.22
CA GLY A 303 -16.22 -14.64 2.30
C GLY A 303 -14.69 -14.62 2.15
N GLN A 304 -14.15 -13.90 1.18
CA GLN A 304 -12.70 -13.77 0.95
C GLN A 304 -12.26 -12.31 1.04
N ILE A 305 -10.96 -12.09 1.26
CA ILE A 305 -10.37 -10.76 1.38
C ILE A 305 -9.75 -10.37 0.04
N TRP A 306 -10.10 -9.18 -0.45
CA TRP A 306 -9.66 -8.64 -1.73
C TRP A 306 -9.10 -7.24 -1.57
N LEU A 307 -8.30 -6.78 -2.53
CA LEU A 307 -7.98 -5.36 -2.61
C LEU A 307 -9.24 -4.53 -2.93
N ASP A 308 -9.36 -3.36 -2.32
CA ASP A 308 -10.50 -2.45 -2.48
C ASP A 308 -10.59 -1.80 -3.89
N ARG A 309 -9.48 -1.80 -4.66
CA ARG A 309 -9.38 -1.30 -6.05
C ARG A 309 -8.51 -2.19 -6.96
N ASN A 310 -8.59 -1.94 -8.26
CA ASN A 310 -7.78 -2.66 -9.26
C ASN A 310 -6.30 -2.28 -9.10
N LEU A 311 -5.36 -3.17 -9.46
CA LEU A 311 -3.95 -2.81 -9.50
C LEU A 311 -3.73 -1.62 -10.44
N GLY A 312 -3.01 -0.60 -9.96
CA GLY A 312 -2.74 0.64 -10.68
C GLY A 312 -3.88 1.67 -10.64
N ALA A 313 -4.98 1.40 -9.94
CA ALA A 313 -6.05 2.38 -9.73
C ALA A 313 -5.70 3.34 -8.59
N SER A 314 -6.03 4.63 -8.75
CA SER A 314 -5.70 5.65 -7.74
C SER A 314 -6.74 5.75 -6.62
N LYS A 315 -7.92 5.13 -6.78
CA LYS A 315 -9.02 5.16 -5.81
C LYS A 315 -10.01 4.01 -5.99
N VAL A 316 -10.81 3.76 -4.94
CA VAL A 316 -12.01 2.92 -5.03
C VAL A 316 -13.02 3.54 -5.99
N ALA A 317 -13.66 2.70 -6.79
CA ALA A 317 -14.62 3.14 -7.80
C ALA A 317 -15.82 3.88 -7.19
N THR A 318 -16.17 5.01 -7.81
CA THR A 318 -17.37 5.81 -7.49
C THR A 318 -18.49 5.68 -8.53
N SER A 319 -18.22 4.98 -9.64
CA SER A 319 -19.19 4.53 -10.65
C SER A 319 -18.62 3.38 -11.50
N GLU A 320 -19.47 2.69 -12.28
CA GLU A 320 -19.07 1.63 -13.24
C GLU A 320 -17.99 2.10 -14.24
N ASN A 321 -17.99 3.39 -14.58
CA ASN A 321 -17.16 4.02 -15.60
C ASN A 321 -16.15 5.02 -15.02
N ASP A 322 -15.74 4.81 -13.76
CA ASP A 322 -14.76 5.67 -13.11
C ASP A 322 -13.35 5.42 -13.66
N GLU A 323 -12.89 6.30 -14.55
CA GLU A 323 -11.61 6.18 -15.25
C GLU A 323 -10.41 6.06 -14.28
N THR A 324 -10.48 6.74 -13.15
CA THR A 324 -9.42 6.71 -12.13
C THR A 324 -9.40 5.42 -11.30
N ALA A 325 -10.45 4.60 -11.41
CA ALA A 325 -10.58 3.31 -10.74
C ALA A 325 -10.40 2.11 -11.68
N TYR A 326 -10.10 2.33 -12.96
CA TYR A 326 -9.90 1.24 -13.92
C TYR A 326 -8.63 0.43 -13.66
N GLY A 327 -7.58 1.08 -13.18
CA GLY A 327 -6.26 0.46 -13.03
C GLY A 327 -5.60 0.12 -14.37
N ASP A 328 -4.55 -0.68 -14.29
CA ASP A 328 -3.69 -1.07 -15.41
C ASP A 328 -4.20 -2.32 -16.16
N LEU A 329 -3.59 -2.65 -17.29
CA LEU A 329 -3.98 -3.74 -18.19
C LEU A 329 -2.80 -4.70 -18.45
N TYR A 330 -2.76 -5.80 -17.70
CA TYR A 330 -1.66 -6.75 -17.66
C TYR A 330 -1.80 -7.86 -18.70
N GLN A 331 -0.68 -8.34 -19.24
CA GLN A 331 -0.61 -9.58 -20.01
C GLN A 331 -0.51 -10.77 -19.06
N TRP A 332 -1.20 -11.87 -19.38
CA TRP A 332 -1.33 -12.99 -18.46
C TRP A 332 0.03 -13.63 -18.13
N GLY A 333 0.34 -13.78 -16.85
CA GLY A 333 1.61 -14.35 -16.37
C GLY A 333 2.80 -13.38 -16.39
N ARG A 334 2.62 -12.11 -16.79
CA ARG A 334 3.71 -11.12 -16.86
C ARG A 334 3.74 -10.29 -15.59
N GLY A 335 4.93 -10.09 -15.01
CA GLY A 335 5.12 -9.23 -13.84
C GLY A 335 5.01 -7.73 -14.20
N THR A 336 4.93 -6.88 -13.19
CA THR A 336 4.92 -5.42 -13.34
C THR A 336 6.30 -4.93 -13.79
N ASP A 337 6.37 -4.32 -14.98
CA ASP A 337 7.62 -3.79 -15.54
C ASP A 337 7.38 -2.57 -16.46
N GLY A 338 6.16 -2.04 -16.48
CA GLY A 338 5.73 -0.90 -17.29
C GLY A 338 4.81 -1.27 -18.45
N HIS A 339 4.73 -2.54 -18.88
CA HIS A 339 3.84 -2.93 -19.99
C HIS A 339 2.36 -2.73 -19.70
N GLU A 340 1.98 -2.91 -18.43
CA GLU A 340 0.61 -2.87 -17.96
C GLU A 340 0.01 -1.47 -18.10
N LYS A 341 0.88 -0.45 -18.15
CA LYS A 341 0.46 0.94 -18.32
C LYS A 341 -0.25 1.09 -19.64
N ARG A 342 -1.42 1.73 -19.60
CA ARG A 342 -2.27 2.02 -20.76
C ARG A 342 -1.54 2.81 -21.86
N THR A 343 -0.46 3.50 -21.50
CA THR A 343 0.36 4.35 -22.38
C THR A 343 1.65 3.68 -22.87
N SER A 344 1.95 2.44 -22.45
CA SER A 344 3.20 1.78 -22.83
C SER A 344 3.28 1.57 -24.34
N LEU A 345 4.50 1.54 -24.89
CA LEU A 345 4.72 1.24 -26.29
C LEU A 345 4.39 -0.23 -26.60
N THR A 346 4.40 -0.59 -27.88
CA THR A 346 4.15 -1.97 -28.31
C THR A 346 5.35 -2.56 -29.04
N THR A 347 5.54 -3.87 -28.90
CA THR A 347 6.55 -4.63 -29.65
C THR A 347 5.96 -5.94 -30.17
N PRO A 348 6.23 -6.35 -31.42
CA PRO A 348 5.78 -7.63 -31.95
C PRO A 348 6.72 -8.79 -31.59
N THR A 349 7.77 -8.55 -30.80
CA THR A 349 8.80 -9.55 -30.48
C THR A 349 8.44 -10.28 -29.19
N ASN A 350 8.14 -11.56 -29.31
CA ASN A 350 7.91 -12.43 -28.15
C ASN A 350 9.16 -12.57 -27.28
N SER A 351 8.96 -12.61 -25.96
CA SER A 351 10.02 -12.95 -25.02
C SER A 351 10.29 -14.45 -24.99
N ASN A 352 11.55 -14.83 -24.83
CA ASN A 352 11.96 -16.21 -24.58
C ASN A 352 12.27 -16.49 -23.08
N THR A 353 12.14 -15.48 -22.22
CA THR A 353 12.33 -15.54 -20.76
C THR A 353 11.06 -15.09 -20.03
N ASP A 354 11.00 -15.36 -18.73
CA ASP A 354 9.89 -14.94 -17.86
C ASP A 354 9.90 -13.42 -17.57
N VAL A 355 11.00 -12.73 -17.91
CA VAL A 355 11.18 -11.27 -17.77
C VAL A 355 11.78 -10.72 -19.07
N PRO A 356 11.03 -9.96 -19.90
CA PRO A 356 11.52 -9.52 -21.22
C PRO A 356 12.62 -8.46 -21.20
N GLY A 357 12.83 -7.79 -20.07
CA GLY A 357 13.84 -6.73 -19.92
C GLY A 357 13.43 -5.37 -20.49
N HIS A 358 12.15 -5.18 -20.80
CA HIS A 358 11.55 -3.92 -21.24
C HIS A 358 10.08 -3.83 -20.83
N GLY A 359 9.56 -2.60 -20.70
CA GLY A 359 8.16 -2.32 -20.38
C GLY A 359 7.23 -2.19 -21.59
N ASP A 360 7.62 -2.62 -22.79
CA ASP A 360 6.72 -2.60 -23.95
C ASP A 360 5.68 -3.74 -23.89
N PHE A 361 4.44 -3.44 -24.28
CA PHE A 361 3.37 -4.42 -24.43
C PHE A 361 3.58 -5.30 -25.67
N ILE A 362 3.60 -6.61 -25.48
CA ILE A 362 3.97 -7.54 -26.56
C ILE A 362 2.73 -7.94 -27.37
N ILE A 363 2.62 -7.44 -28.60
CA ILE A 363 1.54 -7.82 -29.52
C ILE A 363 1.85 -9.17 -30.19
N SER A 364 0.87 -10.08 -30.20
CA SER A 364 1.06 -11.46 -30.68
C SER A 364 -0.12 -11.91 -31.54
N ASN A 365 0.16 -12.03 -32.85
CA ASN A 365 -0.83 -12.36 -33.88
C ASN A 365 -0.78 -13.83 -34.33
N THR A 366 0.10 -14.63 -33.72
CA THR A 366 0.30 -16.04 -34.09
C THR A 366 0.07 -16.94 -32.89
N SER A 367 -0.54 -18.11 -33.13
CA SER A 367 -0.71 -19.14 -32.11
C SER A 367 0.66 -19.46 -31.46
N PRO A 368 0.77 -19.48 -30.12
CA PRO A 368 -0.32 -19.63 -29.15
C PRO A 368 -1.02 -18.35 -28.67
N PHE A 369 -0.73 -17.16 -29.24
CA PHE A 369 -1.26 -15.86 -28.78
C PHE A 369 -0.83 -15.51 -27.35
N ASP A 370 0.46 -15.68 -27.10
CA ASP A 370 1.12 -15.38 -25.83
C ASP A 370 2.17 -14.29 -26.06
N TRP A 371 2.54 -13.56 -25.01
CA TRP A 371 3.67 -12.62 -25.02
C TRP A 371 5.00 -13.37 -24.89
N ARG A 372 4.99 -14.58 -24.31
CA ARG A 372 6.16 -15.45 -24.17
C ARG A 372 6.13 -16.63 -25.14
N LEU A 373 7.27 -16.98 -25.71
CA LEU A 373 7.47 -18.18 -26.51
C LEU A 373 8.80 -18.88 -26.12
N PRO A 374 8.77 -20.08 -25.52
CA PRO A 374 7.59 -20.94 -25.25
C PRO A 374 6.64 -20.37 -24.19
N GLN A 375 5.42 -20.91 -24.04
CA GLN A 375 4.49 -20.50 -22.96
C GLN A 375 4.97 -21.00 -21.59
N ASN A 376 4.50 -20.37 -20.51
CA ASN A 376 4.73 -20.80 -19.13
C ASN A 376 3.47 -20.59 -18.29
N ASP A 377 2.96 -21.66 -17.70
CA ASP A 377 1.69 -21.66 -16.95
C ASP A 377 1.89 -21.37 -15.45
N ASN A 378 3.15 -21.35 -14.99
CA ASN A 378 3.48 -21.31 -13.56
C ASN A 378 3.76 -19.89 -13.04
N LEU A 379 3.54 -18.86 -13.84
CA LEU A 379 4.02 -17.51 -13.54
C LEU A 379 3.20 -16.77 -12.47
N TRP A 380 1.91 -17.10 -12.32
CA TRP A 380 0.98 -16.47 -11.37
C TRP A 380 0.43 -17.45 -10.31
N GLN A 381 1.17 -18.51 -9.99
CA GLN A 381 0.71 -19.54 -9.05
C GLN A 381 1.06 -19.18 -7.60
N GLY A 382 0.06 -18.76 -6.83
CA GLY A 382 0.19 -18.43 -5.40
C GLY A 382 0.86 -17.08 -5.11
N VAL A 383 0.99 -16.74 -3.82
CA VAL A 383 1.66 -15.50 -3.36
C VAL A 383 3.12 -15.44 -3.80
N PHE A 384 3.81 -16.59 -3.79
CA PHE A 384 5.20 -16.72 -4.20
C PHE A 384 5.37 -17.01 -5.70
N GLY A 385 4.33 -16.78 -6.51
CA GLY A 385 4.41 -16.93 -7.96
C GLY A 385 5.48 -16.03 -8.57
N THR A 386 6.28 -16.56 -9.50
CA THR A 386 7.46 -15.88 -10.06
C THR A 386 7.20 -14.45 -10.57
N ASN A 387 6.02 -14.22 -11.14
CA ASN A 387 5.60 -12.94 -11.70
C ASN A 387 4.30 -12.44 -11.05
N ASN A 388 4.04 -12.79 -9.78
CA ASN A 388 2.87 -12.27 -9.05
C ASN A 388 2.93 -10.72 -9.02
N PRO A 389 1.98 -10.01 -9.64
CA PRO A 389 1.99 -8.55 -9.67
C PRO A 389 1.33 -7.92 -8.45
N CYS A 390 0.75 -8.73 -7.55
CA CYS A 390 0.03 -8.26 -6.38
C CYS A 390 0.98 -7.87 -5.22
N PRO A 391 0.55 -6.99 -4.30
CA PRO A 391 1.27 -6.68 -3.06
C PRO A 391 1.58 -7.92 -2.22
N ALA A 392 2.46 -7.77 -1.23
CA ALA A 392 2.81 -8.85 -0.30
C ALA A 392 1.55 -9.44 0.37
N GLY A 393 1.50 -10.76 0.51
CA GLY A 393 0.32 -11.47 1.05
C GLY A 393 -0.86 -11.62 0.07
N PHE A 394 -0.88 -10.85 -1.03
CA PHE A 394 -1.89 -10.94 -2.07
C PHE A 394 -1.41 -11.71 -3.29
N ARG A 395 -2.35 -12.31 -4.02
CA ARG A 395 -2.11 -13.03 -5.26
C ARG A 395 -3.21 -12.80 -6.29
N MET A 396 -2.94 -13.31 -7.49
CA MET A 396 -3.94 -13.44 -8.53
C MET A 396 -5.06 -14.42 -8.11
N PRO A 397 -6.35 -14.04 -8.26
CA PRO A 397 -7.46 -14.94 -7.94
C PRO A 397 -7.57 -16.04 -8.99
N THR A 398 -7.99 -17.22 -8.58
CA THR A 398 -8.29 -18.35 -9.46
C THR A 398 -9.62 -18.15 -10.18
N HIS A 399 -9.86 -18.97 -11.20
CA HIS A 399 -11.15 -19.01 -11.88
C HIS A 399 -12.32 -19.28 -10.92
N THR A 400 -12.13 -20.20 -9.96
CA THR A 400 -13.14 -20.56 -8.97
C THR A 400 -13.48 -19.39 -8.06
N GLU A 401 -12.47 -18.65 -7.58
CA GLU A 401 -12.66 -17.50 -6.68
C GLU A 401 -13.38 -16.34 -7.40
N LEU A 402 -12.98 -16.01 -8.62
CA LEU A 402 -13.69 -15.00 -9.43
C LEU A 402 -15.10 -15.46 -9.81
N GLU A 403 -15.32 -16.75 -10.05
CA GLU A 403 -16.67 -17.28 -10.32
C GLU A 403 -17.55 -17.17 -9.07
N THR A 404 -17.03 -17.51 -7.90
CA THR A 404 -17.70 -17.36 -6.60
C THR A 404 -18.09 -15.91 -6.34
N GLU A 405 -17.18 -14.98 -6.59
CA GLU A 405 -17.48 -13.54 -6.53
C GLU A 405 -18.59 -13.16 -7.52
N ARG A 406 -18.47 -13.55 -8.80
CA ARG A 406 -19.45 -13.24 -9.85
C ARG A 406 -20.85 -13.74 -9.52
N VAL A 407 -20.99 -14.98 -9.03
CA VAL A 407 -22.31 -15.54 -8.68
C VAL A 407 -22.94 -14.90 -7.46
N SER A 408 -22.15 -14.24 -6.60
CA SER A 408 -22.66 -13.50 -5.44
C SER A 408 -23.41 -12.22 -5.82
N TRP A 409 -23.18 -11.70 -7.03
CA TRP A 409 -23.77 -10.44 -7.48
C TRP A 409 -25.29 -10.52 -7.62
N GLY A 410 -25.98 -9.50 -7.10
CA GLY A 410 -27.45 -9.39 -7.19
C GLY A 410 -28.00 -9.34 -8.62
N SER A 411 -27.18 -8.94 -9.60
CA SER A 411 -27.50 -9.07 -11.02
C SER A 411 -26.27 -9.47 -11.82
N GLN A 412 -26.45 -10.32 -12.84
CA GLN A 412 -25.34 -10.93 -13.57
C GLN A 412 -24.93 -10.06 -14.76
N ASN A 413 -24.51 -8.82 -14.50
CA ASN A 413 -24.11 -7.80 -15.47
C ASN A 413 -23.23 -6.72 -14.78
N SER A 414 -22.86 -5.66 -15.51
CA SER A 414 -22.01 -4.57 -14.99
C SER A 414 -22.59 -3.85 -13.77
N ALA A 415 -23.91 -3.68 -13.70
CA ALA A 415 -24.57 -3.06 -12.56
C ALA A 415 -24.42 -3.90 -11.28
N GLY A 416 -24.53 -5.23 -11.40
CA GLY A 416 -24.26 -6.13 -10.27
C GLY A 416 -22.78 -6.18 -9.89
N ALA A 417 -21.89 -6.13 -10.89
CA ALA A 417 -20.44 -6.07 -10.68
C ALA A 417 -20.04 -4.83 -9.85
N TYR A 418 -20.59 -3.66 -10.18
CA TYR A 418 -20.33 -2.43 -9.43
C TYR A 418 -21.07 -2.36 -8.09
N ALA A 419 -22.25 -2.99 -7.98
CA ALA A 419 -22.98 -3.08 -6.71
C ALA A 419 -22.36 -4.09 -5.72
N SER A 420 -21.45 -4.96 -6.18
CA SER A 420 -20.67 -5.84 -5.30
C SER A 420 -19.77 -5.04 -4.34
N PRO A 421 -19.33 -5.64 -3.21
CA PRO A 421 -18.32 -5.02 -2.35
C PRO A 421 -17.04 -4.61 -3.11
N LEU A 422 -16.63 -5.37 -4.13
CA LEU A 422 -15.42 -5.09 -4.93
C LEU A 422 -15.57 -3.90 -5.89
N LYS A 423 -16.82 -3.49 -6.16
CA LYS A 423 -17.18 -2.41 -7.09
C LYS A 423 -16.44 -2.50 -8.43
N HIS A 424 -16.46 -3.68 -9.05
CA HIS A 424 -15.78 -3.90 -10.33
C HIS A 424 -16.23 -2.87 -11.39
N THR A 425 -15.24 -2.23 -12.02
CA THR A 425 -15.44 -1.22 -13.07
C THR A 425 -15.38 -1.84 -14.47
N GLN A 426 -15.60 -1.02 -15.52
CA GLN A 426 -15.50 -1.41 -16.93
C GLN A 426 -14.22 -0.86 -17.60
N PRO A 427 -13.02 -1.37 -17.24
CA PRO A 427 -11.73 -0.85 -17.70
C PRO A 427 -11.42 -1.05 -19.19
N GLY A 428 -12.23 -1.84 -19.90
CA GLY A 428 -11.93 -2.29 -21.25
C GLY A 428 -10.82 -3.35 -21.30
N LEU A 429 -10.22 -3.51 -22.47
CA LEU A 429 -9.10 -4.42 -22.70
C LEU A 429 -8.07 -3.79 -23.61
N ARG A 430 -6.84 -4.33 -23.61
CA ARG A 430 -5.82 -3.99 -24.59
C ARG A 430 -5.64 -5.09 -25.62
N ASP A 431 -5.92 -4.80 -26.89
CA ASP A 431 -5.97 -5.81 -27.95
C ASP A 431 -4.58 -6.34 -28.29
N ARG A 432 -4.47 -7.65 -28.45
CA ARG A 432 -3.21 -8.33 -28.74
C ARG A 432 -2.64 -8.08 -30.14
N LYS A 433 -3.44 -7.53 -31.07
CA LYS A 433 -3.07 -7.43 -32.48
C LYS A 433 -2.27 -6.18 -32.78
N ASP A 434 -2.66 -5.07 -32.17
CA ASP A 434 -2.12 -3.73 -32.39
C ASP A 434 -1.89 -2.93 -31.10
N GLY A 435 -2.36 -3.44 -29.95
CA GLY A 435 -2.23 -2.78 -28.66
C GLY A 435 -3.24 -1.66 -28.42
N SER A 436 -4.30 -1.55 -29.22
CA SER A 436 -5.38 -0.58 -28.98
C SER A 436 -6.10 -0.89 -27.67
N ILE A 437 -6.65 0.15 -27.03
CA ILE A 437 -7.49 -0.02 -25.84
C ILE A 437 -8.94 0.10 -26.27
N ASP A 438 -9.68 -0.99 -26.14
CA ASP A 438 -11.05 -1.13 -26.62
C ASP A 438 -12.04 -1.31 -25.46
N GLN A 439 -13.31 -0.97 -25.70
CA GLN A 439 -14.44 -1.21 -24.79
C GLN A 439 -14.36 -0.54 -23.41
N VAL A 440 -13.52 0.48 -23.25
CA VAL A 440 -13.46 1.33 -22.05
C VAL A 440 -14.86 1.88 -21.73
N GLY A 441 -15.30 1.74 -20.48
CA GLY A 441 -16.62 2.17 -20.01
C GLY A 441 -17.81 1.34 -20.52
N SER A 442 -17.55 0.16 -21.10
CA SER A 442 -18.61 -0.73 -21.63
C SER A 442 -18.36 -2.23 -21.42
N GLY A 443 -17.10 -2.63 -21.18
CA GLY A 443 -16.72 -4.00 -20.87
C GLY A 443 -15.77 -4.08 -19.68
N GLY A 444 -16.06 -4.98 -18.74
CA GLY A 444 -15.15 -5.36 -17.67
C GLY A 444 -14.45 -6.67 -18.00
N TYR A 445 -13.12 -6.68 -17.93
CA TYR A 445 -12.28 -7.84 -18.21
C TYR A 445 -11.21 -7.97 -17.13
N TYR A 446 -11.20 -9.11 -16.42
CA TYR A 446 -10.34 -9.35 -15.27
C TYR A 446 -9.68 -10.71 -15.36
N TRP A 447 -8.36 -10.76 -15.24
CA TRP A 447 -7.63 -12.01 -15.29
C TRP A 447 -7.85 -12.88 -14.04
N SER A 448 -7.91 -14.19 -14.26
CA SER A 448 -7.62 -15.18 -13.21
C SER A 448 -6.20 -15.73 -13.36
N SER A 449 -5.66 -16.38 -12.32
CA SER A 449 -4.41 -17.16 -12.36
C SER A 449 -4.55 -18.53 -13.04
N THR A 450 -5.74 -18.91 -13.51
CA THR A 450 -6.00 -20.25 -14.02
C THR A 450 -5.71 -20.35 -15.53
N ALA A 451 -4.63 -21.05 -15.87
CA ALA A 451 -4.26 -21.39 -17.23
C ALA A 451 -5.27 -22.39 -17.85
N ASN A 452 -5.51 -22.28 -19.16
CA ASN A 452 -6.35 -23.22 -19.90
C ASN A 452 -5.76 -23.52 -21.29
N GLY A 453 -4.91 -24.54 -21.36
CA GLY A 453 -4.15 -24.83 -22.57
C GLY A 453 -3.35 -23.61 -23.03
N ASN A 454 -3.55 -23.17 -24.27
CA ASN A 454 -2.85 -22.01 -24.81
C ASN A 454 -3.43 -20.65 -24.35
N THR A 455 -4.57 -20.64 -23.66
CA THR A 455 -5.24 -19.43 -23.15
C THR A 455 -5.23 -19.41 -21.62
N ALA A 456 -5.97 -18.48 -21.02
CA ALA A 456 -6.21 -18.40 -19.59
C ALA A 456 -7.65 -17.98 -19.33
N GLN A 457 -8.17 -18.29 -18.14
CA GLN A 457 -9.52 -17.93 -17.76
C GLN A 457 -9.59 -16.48 -17.26
N TYR A 458 -10.69 -15.80 -17.58
CA TYR A 458 -10.95 -14.42 -17.17
C TYR A 458 -12.44 -14.20 -16.90
N LEU A 459 -12.74 -13.22 -16.05
CA LEU A 459 -14.08 -12.70 -15.83
C LEU A 459 -14.39 -11.66 -16.90
N SER A 460 -15.55 -11.79 -17.55
CA SER A 460 -16.07 -10.81 -18.50
C SER A 460 -17.47 -10.37 -18.12
N PHE A 461 -17.75 -9.08 -18.20
CA PHE A 461 -19.09 -8.56 -18.05
C PHE A 461 -19.33 -7.26 -18.83
N ASN A 462 -20.60 -7.03 -19.14
CA ASN A 462 -21.13 -5.82 -19.78
C ASN A 462 -22.53 -5.53 -19.23
N SER A 463 -23.24 -4.56 -19.81
CA SER A 463 -24.58 -4.17 -19.35
C SER A 463 -25.64 -5.28 -19.44
N GLY A 464 -25.41 -6.32 -20.24
CA GLY A 464 -26.36 -7.41 -20.47
C GLY A 464 -26.02 -8.74 -19.80
N SER A 465 -24.75 -9.00 -19.48
CA SER A 465 -24.30 -10.32 -19.01
C SER A 465 -22.96 -10.28 -18.28
N ALA A 466 -22.72 -11.25 -17.40
CA ALA A 466 -21.45 -11.53 -16.75
C ALA A 466 -21.17 -13.04 -16.75
N TYR A 467 -19.96 -13.46 -17.12
CA TYR A 467 -19.56 -14.88 -17.17
C TYR A 467 -18.03 -15.02 -17.10
N MET A 468 -17.57 -16.22 -16.75
CA MET A 468 -16.17 -16.61 -16.91
C MET A 468 -15.94 -17.19 -18.30
N ASP A 469 -14.85 -16.78 -18.95
CA ASP A 469 -14.49 -17.15 -20.33
C ASP A 469 -13.00 -17.51 -20.42
N ASN A 470 -12.57 -18.04 -21.56
CA ASN A 470 -11.20 -18.46 -21.86
C ASN A 470 -10.82 -18.31 -23.34
N TYR A 471 -11.59 -17.53 -24.11
CA TYR A 471 -11.46 -17.48 -25.57
C TYR A 471 -10.19 -16.78 -26.07
N LEU A 472 -9.72 -15.74 -25.37
CA LEU A 472 -8.61 -14.91 -25.81
C LEU A 472 -7.25 -15.36 -25.25
N GLY A 473 -6.20 -15.10 -26.03
CA GLY A 473 -4.83 -15.47 -25.70
C GLY A 473 -4.21 -14.63 -24.59
N ARG A 474 -3.15 -15.15 -23.98
CA ARG A 474 -2.42 -14.57 -22.84
C ARG A 474 -1.71 -13.24 -23.14
N SER A 475 -1.60 -12.88 -24.42
CA SER A 475 -1.05 -11.58 -24.83
C SER A 475 -2.04 -10.42 -24.80
N VAL A 476 -3.32 -10.65 -24.45
CA VAL A 476 -4.31 -9.57 -24.26
C VAL A 476 -4.06 -8.88 -22.91
N GLY A 477 -4.32 -7.57 -22.83
CA GLY A 477 -4.24 -6.81 -21.58
C GLY A 477 -5.59 -6.75 -20.88
N TYR A 478 -5.70 -7.29 -19.66
CA TYR A 478 -6.88 -7.17 -18.79
C TYR A 478 -6.50 -6.64 -17.41
N SER A 479 -7.48 -6.14 -16.69
CA SER A 479 -7.28 -5.65 -15.33
C SER A 479 -7.09 -6.78 -14.33
N ILE A 480 -6.49 -6.43 -13.20
CA ILE A 480 -6.22 -7.35 -12.10
C ILE A 480 -6.89 -6.81 -10.84
N ARG A 481 -7.58 -7.71 -10.13
CA ARG A 481 -8.06 -7.50 -8.78
C ARG A 481 -7.45 -8.61 -7.92
N CYS A 482 -6.59 -8.26 -6.97
CA CYS A 482 -5.91 -9.26 -6.16
C CYS A 482 -6.77 -9.73 -4.99
N ILE A 483 -6.53 -10.97 -4.60
CA ILE A 483 -7.15 -11.63 -3.45
C ILE A 483 -6.04 -11.98 -2.46
N GLN A 484 -6.30 -11.82 -1.16
CA GLN A 484 -5.36 -12.25 -0.14
C GLN A 484 -5.36 -13.78 -0.12
N ASP A 485 -4.18 -14.38 -0.10
CA ASP A 485 -4.10 -15.84 0.02
C ASP A 485 -4.34 -16.21 1.48
N ASP A 486 -5.20 -17.20 1.70
CA ASP A 486 -5.51 -17.77 3.01
C ASP A 486 -4.24 -18.23 3.76
N ALA A 487 -3.13 -18.46 3.04
CA ALA A 487 -1.81 -18.79 3.58
C ALA A 487 -1.07 -17.63 4.28
N PHE A 488 -1.62 -16.42 4.29
CA PHE A 488 -1.13 -15.27 5.06
C PHE A 488 -2.10 -14.79 6.15
N VAL A 489 -3.18 -15.54 6.40
CA VAL A 489 -3.84 -15.49 7.70
C VAL A 489 -2.90 -16.25 8.64
N TYR A 490 -2.26 -15.53 9.56
CA TYR A 490 -1.38 -16.15 10.55
C TYR A 490 -2.17 -17.23 11.28
N ASP A 491 -1.77 -18.50 11.12
CA ASP A 491 -2.01 -19.57 12.08
C ASP A 491 -1.38 -19.10 13.40
N TYR A 492 -2.17 -18.43 14.24
CA TYR A 492 -1.67 -17.65 15.36
C TYR A 492 -1.18 -18.55 16.50
N ASP A 493 -1.69 -19.77 16.61
CA ASP A 493 -1.30 -20.75 17.60
C ASP A 493 -0.35 -21.86 17.10
N GLY A 494 -0.20 -22.01 15.78
CA GLY A 494 0.77 -22.87 15.13
C GLY A 494 0.33 -24.32 14.91
N ASP A 495 -0.97 -24.61 14.87
CA ASP A 495 -1.50 -25.97 14.72
C ASP A 495 -1.68 -26.44 13.25
N GLY A 496 -1.50 -25.53 12.30
CA GLY A 496 -1.59 -25.77 10.86
C GLY A 496 -2.98 -25.56 10.26
N PHE A 497 -3.93 -25.04 11.03
CA PHE A 497 -5.24 -24.57 10.58
C PHE A 497 -5.33 -23.04 10.73
N THR A 498 -6.26 -22.43 10.01
CA THR A 498 -6.51 -20.98 10.08
C THR A 498 -8.01 -20.75 10.12
N VAL A 499 -8.46 -19.56 10.55
CA VAL A 499 -9.89 -19.18 10.52
C VAL A 499 -10.54 -19.47 9.17
N SER A 500 -9.83 -19.18 8.07
CA SER A 500 -10.30 -19.42 6.70
C SER A 500 -10.46 -20.91 6.34
N GLN A 501 -9.69 -21.77 6.99
CA GLN A 501 -9.71 -23.23 6.83
C GLN A 501 -10.73 -23.90 7.77
N GLY A 502 -11.47 -23.11 8.54
CA GLY A 502 -12.52 -23.58 9.45
C GLY A 502 -12.09 -23.61 10.91
N ASP A 503 -10.92 -23.03 11.25
CA ASP A 503 -10.54 -22.82 12.64
C ASP A 503 -11.52 -21.88 13.33
N CYS A 504 -12.10 -22.36 14.43
CA CYS A 504 -13.10 -21.65 15.19
C CYS A 504 -12.51 -20.92 16.40
N ASP A 505 -11.24 -21.15 16.75
CA ASP A 505 -10.47 -20.39 17.74
C ASP A 505 -8.95 -20.44 17.44
N ASP A 506 -8.52 -19.65 16.46
CA ASP A 506 -7.13 -19.48 15.97
C ASP A 506 -6.10 -19.08 17.06
N GLY A 507 -6.56 -18.83 18.29
CA GLY A 507 -5.72 -18.51 19.45
C GLY A 507 -5.39 -19.72 20.33
N ASP A 508 -5.94 -20.88 20.03
CA ASP A 508 -5.81 -22.11 20.81
C ASP A 508 -5.60 -23.34 19.90
N SER A 509 -4.34 -23.78 19.80
CA SER A 509 -3.87 -24.92 18.98
C SER A 509 -4.54 -26.28 19.28
N THR A 510 -5.49 -26.32 20.20
CA THR A 510 -6.31 -27.48 20.53
C THR A 510 -7.72 -27.43 19.94
N ILE A 511 -8.09 -26.31 19.32
CA ILE A 511 -9.40 -26.04 18.73
C ILE A 511 -9.21 -25.80 17.24
N HIS A 512 -9.45 -26.83 16.42
CA HIS A 512 -9.28 -26.73 14.98
C HIS A 512 -10.03 -27.86 14.26
N PRO A 513 -10.31 -27.74 12.94
CA PRO A 513 -10.92 -28.81 12.16
C PRO A 513 -10.18 -30.14 12.32
N GLY A 514 -10.89 -31.15 12.81
CA GLY A 514 -10.34 -32.49 13.04
C GLY A 514 -9.55 -32.67 14.33
N ALA A 515 -9.55 -31.69 15.23
CA ALA A 515 -9.18 -31.89 16.63
C ALA A 515 -10.10 -32.93 17.30
N THR A 516 -9.73 -33.40 18.49
CA THR A 516 -10.61 -34.29 19.26
C THR A 516 -11.58 -33.46 20.09
N ASP A 517 -12.85 -33.49 19.71
CA ASP A 517 -13.93 -32.84 20.46
C ASP A 517 -14.15 -33.55 21.81
N VAL A 518 -14.10 -32.77 22.91
CA VAL A 518 -14.24 -33.25 24.29
C VAL A 518 -15.71 -33.14 24.70
N PRO A 519 -16.45 -34.27 24.79
CA PRO A 519 -17.91 -34.16 24.83
C PRO A 519 -18.44 -33.47 26.09
N GLY A 520 -19.26 -32.43 25.90
CA GLY A 520 -20.06 -31.78 26.94
C GLY A 520 -19.27 -30.84 27.85
N ASP A 521 -18.14 -30.30 27.37
CA ASP A 521 -17.42 -29.21 28.05
C ASP A 521 -17.86 -27.82 27.56
N GLY A 522 -18.74 -27.75 26.57
CA GLY A 522 -19.29 -26.52 26.02
C GLY A 522 -18.41 -25.85 24.97
N ILE A 523 -17.30 -26.47 24.58
CA ILE A 523 -16.39 -26.01 23.55
C ILE A 523 -16.49 -26.97 22.36
N ASP A 524 -16.47 -26.44 21.14
CA ASP A 524 -16.50 -27.20 19.89
C ASP A 524 -15.07 -27.30 19.35
N GLN A 525 -14.24 -28.20 19.91
CA GLN A 525 -12.81 -28.22 19.57
C GLN A 525 -12.58 -28.66 18.12
N ASP A 526 -13.45 -29.47 17.53
CA ASP A 526 -13.28 -29.96 16.16
C ASP A 526 -13.94 -29.06 15.10
N CYS A 527 -14.50 -27.93 15.54
CA CYS A 527 -15.19 -26.93 14.74
C CYS A 527 -16.31 -27.54 13.85
N SER A 528 -16.98 -28.58 14.34
CA SER A 528 -18.08 -29.26 13.63
C SER A 528 -19.41 -28.50 13.67
N GLY A 529 -19.46 -27.38 14.41
CA GLY A 529 -20.62 -26.50 14.58
C GLY A 529 -21.44 -26.80 15.84
N SER A 530 -20.96 -27.70 16.71
CA SER A 530 -21.53 -28.00 18.02
C SER A 530 -20.60 -28.87 18.84
N ASP A 531 -20.41 -28.53 20.13
CA ASP A 531 -19.78 -29.40 21.15
C ASP A 531 -20.30 -30.85 21.05
N ALA A 532 -19.39 -31.80 21.02
CA ALA A 532 -19.72 -33.20 20.93
C ALA A 532 -20.66 -33.58 22.07
N THR A 533 -21.81 -34.15 21.70
CA THR A 533 -22.73 -34.63 22.73
C THR A 533 -22.10 -35.83 23.43
N ILE A 534 -22.08 -35.84 24.77
CA ILE A 534 -21.72 -37.03 25.55
C ILE A 534 -22.58 -38.20 25.08
N SER A 535 -21.97 -39.13 24.34
CA SER A 535 -22.59 -40.41 24.04
C SER A 535 -22.36 -41.35 25.22
N PHE A 536 -23.31 -41.35 26.15
CA PHE A 536 -23.32 -42.28 27.26
C PHE A 536 -23.92 -43.61 26.82
N GLY A 537 -23.28 -44.72 27.21
CA GLY A 537 -23.91 -46.03 27.11
C GLY A 537 -25.00 -46.17 28.18
N THR A 538 -25.83 -47.20 28.04
CA THR A 538 -26.81 -47.56 29.07
C THR A 538 -26.56 -48.96 29.59
N VAL A 539 -26.93 -49.19 30.85
CA VAL A 539 -26.89 -50.49 31.50
C VAL A 539 -28.22 -50.75 32.20
N THR A 540 -28.71 -51.99 32.15
CA THR A 540 -29.91 -52.39 32.88
C THR A 540 -29.52 -53.03 34.20
N SER A 541 -30.06 -52.52 35.30
CA SER A 541 -29.96 -53.13 36.64
C SER A 541 -31.31 -53.10 37.32
N VAL A 542 -31.68 -54.18 38.01
CA VAL A 542 -32.96 -54.33 38.74
C VAL A 542 -34.22 -53.90 37.95
N GLY A 543 -34.20 -54.10 36.62
CA GLY A 543 -35.30 -53.75 35.72
C GLY A 543 -35.38 -52.28 35.30
N GLN A 544 -34.41 -51.46 35.69
CA GLN A 544 -34.29 -50.05 35.35
C GLN A 544 -33.09 -49.81 34.43
N VAL A 545 -33.16 -48.75 33.61
CA VAL A 545 -32.08 -48.36 32.69
C VAL A 545 -31.31 -47.20 33.29
N TRP A 546 -30.00 -47.34 33.35
CA TRP A 546 -29.07 -46.37 33.96
C TRP A 546 -28.02 -45.95 32.94
N MET A 547 -27.40 -44.79 33.14
CA MET A 547 -26.15 -44.47 32.44
C MET A 547 -25.05 -45.45 32.84
N ASP A 548 -24.22 -45.86 31.87
CA ASP A 548 -23.10 -46.81 32.07
C ASP A 548 -21.92 -46.21 32.85
N ARG A 549 -21.82 -44.88 32.93
CA ARG A 549 -20.83 -44.13 33.73
C ARG A 549 -21.42 -42.93 34.48
N ASN A 550 -20.64 -42.34 35.39
CA ASN A 550 -21.03 -41.14 36.14
C ASN A 550 -21.12 -39.94 35.18
N LEU A 551 -21.93 -38.95 35.52
CA LEU A 551 -21.95 -37.71 34.76
C LEU A 551 -20.58 -37.02 34.86
N GLY A 552 -20.01 -36.61 33.72
CA GLY A 552 -18.65 -36.07 33.62
C GLY A 552 -17.52 -37.12 33.58
N ALA A 553 -17.81 -38.43 33.54
CA ALA A 553 -16.79 -39.46 33.45
C ALA A 553 -16.42 -39.79 31.98
N SER A 554 -15.12 -39.95 31.71
CA SER A 554 -14.60 -40.25 30.37
C SER A 554 -14.80 -41.73 29.98
N GLN A 555 -14.89 -42.64 30.97
CA GLN A 555 -15.07 -44.08 30.71
C GLN A 555 -15.98 -44.82 31.70
N VAL A 556 -16.41 -46.03 31.29
CA VAL A 556 -16.99 -47.02 32.22
C VAL A 556 -15.89 -47.55 33.12
N ALA A 557 -16.16 -47.59 34.43
CA ALA A 557 -15.20 -48.05 35.43
C ALA A 557 -14.59 -49.42 35.12
N THR A 558 -13.27 -49.47 35.16
CA THR A 558 -12.45 -50.67 35.03
C THR A 558 -12.04 -51.26 36.38
N ASN A 559 -12.07 -50.45 37.45
CA ASN A 559 -11.82 -50.81 38.84
C ASN A 559 -12.52 -49.81 39.79
N SER A 560 -12.54 -50.08 41.10
CA SER A 560 -13.31 -49.28 42.08
C SER A 560 -12.70 -47.89 42.38
N ASN A 561 -11.43 -47.67 42.05
CA ASN A 561 -10.70 -46.41 42.24
C ASN A 561 -10.22 -45.82 40.89
N ASP A 562 -10.97 -46.08 39.83
CA ASP A 562 -10.69 -45.61 38.47
C ASP A 562 -10.99 -44.10 38.37
N SER A 563 -9.95 -43.28 38.29
CA SER A 563 -10.06 -41.82 38.29
C SER A 563 -10.85 -41.29 37.09
N GLU A 564 -10.71 -41.94 35.95
CA GLU A 564 -11.39 -41.59 34.70
C GLU A 564 -12.90 -41.90 34.75
N ALA A 565 -13.31 -42.75 35.70
CA ALA A 565 -14.71 -43.10 35.93
C ALA A 565 -15.36 -42.29 37.06
N TYR A 566 -14.61 -41.45 37.77
CA TYR A 566 -15.13 -40.71 38.93
C TYR A 566 -16.25 -39.73 38.55
N GLY A 567 -16.12 -39.08 37.40
CA GLY A 567 -17.04 -38.02 36.96
C GLY A 567 -16.98 -36.77 37.84
N ASP A 568 -17.95 -35.88 37.65
CA ASP A 568 -18.01 -34.57 38.29
C ASP A 568 -18.67 -34.62 39.69
N LEU A 569 -18.56 -33.52 40.47
CA LEU A 569 -19.03 -33.41 41.86
C LEU A 569 -20.04 -32.25 42.02
N TYR A 570 -21.32 -32.57 41.91
CA TYR A 570 -22.43 -31.60 41.89
C TYR A 570 -22.88 -31.19 43.28
N GLN A 571 -23.27 -29.92 43.45
CA GLN A 571 -24.03 -29.46 44.61
C GLN A 571 -25.51 -29.81 44.45
N TRP A 572 -26.17 -30.23 45.54
CA TRP A 572 -27.52 -30.76 45.42
C TRP A 572 -28.50 -29.72 44.89
N GLY A 573 -29.25 -30.07 43.84
CA GLY A 573 -30.24 -29.19 43.21
C GLY A 573 -29.64 -28.15 42.26
N ARG A 574 -28.34 -28.16 42.00
CA ARG A 574 -27.70 -27.21 41.07
C ARG A 574 -27.57 -27.85 39.67
N GLY A 575 -27.88 -27.08 38.63
CA GLY A 575 -27.67 -27.50 37.24
C GLY A 575 -26.18 -27.49 36.87
N THR A 576 -25.84 -28.09 35.73
CA THR A 576 -24.49 -28.03 35.15
C THR A 576 -24.21 -26.59 34.70
N ASP A 577 -23.17 -25.99 35.25
CA ASP A 577 -22.75 -24.63 34.92
C ASP A 577 -21.24 -24.40 35.14
N GLY A 578 -20.48 -25.49 35.28
CA GLY A 578 -19.03 -25.50 35.49
C GLY A 578 -18.59 -25.75 36.94
N HIS A 579 -19.46 -25.61 37.93
CA HIS A 579 -19.06 -25.83 39.34
C HIS A 579 -18.75 -27.27 39.70
N GLU A 580 -19.41 -28.20 39.01
CA GLU A 580 -19.30 -29.63 39.25
C GLU A 580 -17.89 -30.13 38.91
N LYS A 581 -17.16 -29.39 38.05
CA LYS A 581 -15.79 -29.70 37.70
C LYS A 581 -14.92 -29.70 38.96
N ARG A 582 -14.08 -30.71 39.04
CA ARG A 582 -13.28 -31.04 40.23
C ARG A 582 -12.29 -29.93 40.61
N ASP A 583 -11.87 -29.14 39.63
CA ASP A 583 -10.91 -28.04 39.70
C ASP A 583 -11.56 -26.65 39.62
N SER A 584 -12.90 -26.57 39.56
CA SER A 584 -13.60 -25.29 39.44
C SER A 584 -13.29 -24.35 40.62
N PRO A 585 -13.26 -23.02 40.40
CA PRO A 585 -13.03 -22.06 41.47
C PRO A 585 -14.11 -22.15 42.57
N SER A 586 -13.83 -21.61 43.75
CA SER A 586 -14.78 -21.59 44.87
C SER A 586 -15.17 -20.17 45.27
N THR A 587 -16.39 -19.99 45.76
CA THR A 587 -16.91 -18.71 46.31
C THR A 587 -17.70 -18.97 47.58
N SER A 588 -17.73 -18.02 48.52
CA SER A 588 -18.58 -18.09 49.71
C SER A 588 -19.90 -17.32 49.58
N THR A 589 -20.16 -16.74 48.41
CA THR A 589 -21.38 -15.96 48.15
C THR A 589 -22.52 -16.90 47.75
N LEU A 590 -23.55 -16.99 48.59
CA LEU A 590 -24.73 -17.81 48.30
C LEU A 590 -25.55 -17.20 47.16
N SER A 591 -26.12 -18.08 46.33
CA SER A 591 -27.04 -17.65 45.29
C SER A 591 -28.40 -17.28 45.85
N LEU A 592 -29.01 -16.23 45.28
CA LEU A 592 -30.40 -15.83 45.54
C LEU A 592 -31.39 -16.44 44.54
N SER A 593 -30.90 -17.07 43.47
CA SER A 593 -31.66 -17.68 42.37
C SER A 593 -31.30 -19.14 42.16
N ASP A 594 -32.13 -19.84 41.37
CA ASP A 594 -31.95 -21.24 40.97
C ASP A 594 -30.73 -21.43 40.03
N THR A 595 -30.22 -20.33 39.45
CA THR A 595 -29.05 -20.25 38.58
C THR A 595 -28.13 -19.10 39.05
N PRO A 596 -26.92 -19.38 39.56
CA PRO A 596 -26.06 -18.32 40.11
C PRO A 596 -25.39 -17.40 39.08
N GLY A 597 -25.35 -17.80 37.82
CA GLY A 597 -24.71 -17.04 36.74
C GLY A 597 -23.18 -17.17 36.71
N HIS A 598 -22.60 -18.15 37.42
CA HIS A 598 -21.17 -18.45 37.39
C HIS A 598 -20.91 -19.93 37.72
N GLY A 599 -19.78 -20.45 37.23
CA GLY A 599 -19.33 -21.83 37.48
C GLY A 599 -18.55 -22.05 38.78
N SER A 600 -18.49 -21.11 39.71
CA SER A 600 -17.80 -21.34 40.99
C SER A 600 -18.61 -22.22 41.95
N PHE A 601 -17.95 -23.16 42.61
CA PHE A 601 -18.51 -23.98 43.69
C PHE A 601 -18.77 -23.16 44.95
N ILE A 602 -19.98 -23.24 45.50
CA ILE A 602 -20.41 -22.33 46.57
C ILE A 602 -20.20 -22.97 47.95
N LEU A 603 -19.28 -22.41 48.72
CA LEU A 603 -18.97 -22.81 50.09
C LEU A 603 -20.01 -22.23 51.05
N ASN A 604 -20.49 -23.04 52.00
CA ASN A 604 -21.40 -22.58 53.04
C ASN A 604 -21.08 -23.21 54.40
N ALA A 605 -20.79 -22.36 55.38
CA ALA A 605 -20.54 -22.73 56.76
C ALA A 605 -21.77 -22.56 57.68
N ILE A 606 -22.90 -22.08 57.15
CA ILE A 606 -24.06 -21.65 57.93
C ILE A 606 -25.30 -22.48 57.55
N SER A 607 -26.02 -22.98 58.55
CA SER A 607 -27.29 -23.71 58.38
C SER A 607 -28.28 -22.87 57.55
N PRO A 608 -28.98 -23.44 56.55
CA PRO A 608 -29.18 -24.88 56.29
C PRO A 608 -28.08 -25.58 55.47
N TYR A 609 -26.91 -24.96 55.27
CA TYR A 609 -25.77 -25.54 54.54
C TYR A 609 -26.10 -25.87 53.08
N ASP A 610 -26.70 -24.90 52.39
CA ASP A 610 -27.05 -24.96 50.97
C ASP A 610 -26.22 -23.94 50.17
N TRP A 611 -26.01 -24.19 48.88
CA TRP A 611 -25.33 -23.24 47.98
C TRP A 611 -26.21 -22.01 47.67
N ARG A 612 -27.52 -22.09 47.93
CA ARG A 612 -28.47 -20.98 47.77
C ARG A 612 -29.19 -20.61 49.06
N SER A 613 -29.61 -19.36 49.13
CA SER A 613 -30.48 -18.84 50.19
C SER A 613 -31.52 -17.90 49.58
N PRO A 614 -32.83 -18.25 49.59
CA PRO A 614 -33.43 -19.38 50.29
C PRO A 614 -33.18 -20.73 49.60
N GLN A 615 -33.25 -21.82 50.38
CA GLN A 615 -33.19 -23.22 49.92
C GLN A 615 -34.42 -23.58 49.06
N ASN A 616 -34.25 -24.49 48.08
CA ASN A 616 -35.34 -24.95 47.21
C ASN A 616 -35.26 -26.46 46.97
N ASP A 617 -36.38 -27.15 47.22
CA ASP A 617 -36.49 -28.61 47.23
C ASP A 617 -36.92 -29.20 45.86
N THR A 618 -37.32 -28.37 44.91
CA THR A 618 -37.94 -28.81 43.65
C THR A 618 -36.94 -29.02 42.50
N LEU A 619 -35.67 -28.69 42.71
CA LEU A 619 -34.68 -28.49 41.66
C LEU A 619 -34.19 -29.76 40.95
N TRP A 620 -34.36 -30.94 41.56
CA TRP A 620 -34.04 -32.25 40.97
C TRP A 620 -35.24 -33.21 40.94
N GLN A 621 -36.47 -32.69 40.95
CA GLN A 621 -37.69 -33.51 41.00
C GLN A 621 -38.17 -33.93 39.60
N GLY A 622 -37.58 -35.01 39.07
CA GLY A 622 -38.00 -35.64 37.81
C GLY A 622 -37.26 -35.14 36.56
N VAL A 623 -37.55 -35.75 35.40
CA VAL A 623 -36.88 -35.46 34.12
C VAL A 623 -37.06 -34.00 33.66
N SER A 624 -38.22 -33.40 33.91
CA SER A 624 -38.52 -32.02 33.51
C SER A 624 -38.11 -30.97 34.56
N SER A 625 -37.31 -31.35 35.56
CA SER A 625 -36.88 -30.42 36.60
C SER A 625 -35.91 -29.37 36.04
N PRO A 626 -36.01 -28.08 36.43
CA PRO A 626 -35.24 -26.99 35.81
C PRO A 626 -33.72 -27.15 35.91
N ASN A 627 -33.24 -27.80 36.98
CA ASN A 627 -31.81 -27.98 37.24
C ASN A 627 -31.39 -29.45 37.13
N ASN A 628 -32.15 -30.29 36.41
CA ASN A 628 -31.75 -31.67 36.14
C ASN A 628 -30.46 -31.69 35.29
N PRO A 629 -29.31 -32.14 35.83
CA PRO A 629 -28.05 -32.16 35.10
C PRO A 629 -27.95 -33.38 34.17
N CYS A 630 -28.90 -34.32 34.27
CA CYS A 630 -28.88 -35.53 33.47
C CYS A 630 -29.30 -35.27 32.01
N PRO A 631 -28.79 -36.07 31.06
CA PRO A 631 -29.19 -35.97 29.65
C PRO A 631 -30.69 -36.13 29.42
N ALA A 632 -31.17 -35.71 28.24
CA ALA A 632 -32.58 -35.80 27.88
C ALA A 632 -33.16 -37.21 28.09
N GLY A 633 -34.27 -37.30 28.82
CA GLY A 633 -34.92 -38.57 29.18
C GLY A 633 -34.37 -39.24 30.45
N PHE A 634 -33.28 -38.72 31.02
CA PHE A 634 -32.70 -39.20 32.28
C PHE A 634 -32.93 -38.20 33.41
N ARG A 635 -32.88 -38.69 34.65
CA ARG A 635 -32.95 -37.89 35.88
C ARG A 635 -32.07 -38.47 36.97
N LEU A 636 -31.95 -37.76 38.10
CA LEU A 636 -31.37 -38.34 39.30
C LEU A 636 -32.29 -39.44 39.89
N PRO A 637 -31.72 -40.57 40.35
CA PRO A 637 -32.44 -41.61 41.06
C PRO A 637 -32.99 -41.10 42.39
N THR A 638 -34.08 -41.69 42.82
CA THR A 638 -34.64 -41.49 44.17
C THR A 638 -33.90 -42.36 45.19
N GLU A 639 -34.07 -42.06 46.47
CA GLU A 639 -33.54 -42.89 47.57
C GLU A 639 -34.02 -44.34 47.45
N THR A 640 -35.27 -44.56 47.04
CA THR A 640 -35.86 -45.90 46.88
C THR A 640 -35.21 -46.68 45.73
N GLU A 641 -34.85 -46.02 44.63
CA GLU A 641 -34.20 -46.66 43.48
C GLU A 641 -32.76 -47.04 43.81
N PHE A 642 -32.01 -46.16 44.47
CA PHE A 642 -30.69 -46.52 44.98
C PHE A 642 -30.73 -47.62 46.03
N GLU A 643 -31.71 -47.62 46.92
CA GLU A 643 -31.87 -48.70 47.90
C GLU A 643 -32.17 -50.04 47.22
N THR A 644 -32.99 -50.03 46.18
CA THR A 644 -33.29 -51.23 45.38
C THR A 644 -32.03 -51.76 44.68
N GLU A 645 -31.25 -50.87 44.07
CA GLU A 645 -29.96 -51.22 43.47
C GLU A 645 -28.98 -51.76 44.53
N ARG A 646 -28.78 -51.06 45.64
CA ARG A 646 -27.83 -51.42 46.70
C ARG A 646 -28.12 -52.80 47.30
N VAL A 647 -29.39 -53.12 47.53
CA VAL A 647 -29.81 -54.43 48.09
C VAL A 647 -29.59 -55.58 47.10
N SER A 648 -29.47 -55.29 45.79
CA SER A 648 -29.17 -56.30 44.77
C SER A 648 -27.70 -56.74 44.76
N TRP A 649 -26.81 -56.00 45.41
CA TRP A 649 -25.37 -56.28 45.40
C TRP A 649 -25.02 -57.55 46.17
N ASN A 650 -24.02 -58.28 45.67
CA ASN A 650 -23.52 -59.50 46.33
C ASN A 650 -22.90 -59.23 47.72
N SER A 651 -22.39 -58.02 47.94
CA SER A 651 -21.90 -57.57 49.23
C SER A 651 -22.26 -56.10 49.44
N ASN A 652 -22.68 -55.74 50.64
CA ASN A 652 -23.14 -54.39 50.92
C ASN A 652 -21.98 -53.45 51.29
N ASN A 653 -21.08 -53.25 50.33
CA ASN A 653 -19.87 -52.44 50.42
C ASN A 653 -19.39 -52.07 49.01
N SER A 654 -18.25 -51.40 48.90
CA SER A 654 -17.67 -50.98 47.62
C SER A 654 -17.37 -52.11 46.63
N ALA A 655 -17.01 -53.31 47.12
CA ALA A 655 -16.77 -54.45 46.25
C ALA A 655 -18.07 -54.90 45.56
N GLY A 656 -19.20 -54.84 46.27
CA GLY A 656 -20.51 -55.08 45.68
C GLY A 656 -20.94 -53.97 44.74
N ALA A 657 -20.68 -52.71 45.10
CA ALA A 657 -20.98 -51.55 44.25
C ALA A 657 -20.26 -51.61 42.90
N PHE A 658 -18.97 -51.97 42.89
CA PHE A 658 -18.18 -52.10 41.66
C PHE A 658 -18.53 -53.36 40.85
N THR A 659 -18.89 -54.47 41.51
CA THR A 659 -19.31 -55.70 40.81
C THR A 659 -20.77 -55.70 40.39
N SER A 660 -21.55 -54.69 40.79
CA SER A 660 -22.91 -54.49 40.29
C SER A 660 -22.88 -54.10 38.80
N PRO A 661 -24.01 -54.22 38.08
CA PRO A 661 -24.08 -53.76 36.69
C PRO A 661 -23.69 -52.28 36.52
N LEU A 662 -23.91 -51.43 37.54
CA LEU A 662 -23.61 -50.00 37.48
C LEU A 662 -22.12 -49.67 37.65
N LYS A 663 -21.34 -50.59 38.21
CA LYS A 663 -19.90 -50.43 38.50
C LYS A 663 -19.57 -49.11 39.21
N LEU A 664 -20.25 -48.82 40.32
CA LEU A 664 -20.05 -47.55 41.03
C LEU A 664 -18.64 -47.48 41.67
N VAL A 665 -18.02 -46.31 41.58
CA VAL A 665 -16.63 -46.03 42.01
C VAL A 665 -16.54 -45.13 43.24
N TRP A 666 -15.38 -45.13 43.88
CA TRP A 666 -15.03 -44.26 45.00
C TRP A 666 -14.63 -42.85 44.56
N ALA A 667 -15.60 -42.09 44.06
CA ALA A 667 -15.36 -40.77 43.48
C ALA A 667 -15.00 -39.67 44.50
N GLY A 668 -15.13 -39.95 45.81
CA GLY A 668 -14.90 -38.99 46.88
C GLY A 668 -16.01 -37.95 47.02
N ASP A 669 -15.68 -36.84 47.68
CA ASP A 669 -16.56 -35.70 47.91
C ASP A 669 -15.80 -34.37 47.82
N ARG A 670 -16.54 -33.30 47.53
CA ARG A 670 -16.04 -31.93 47.60
C ARG A 670 -16.59 -31.21 48.83
N GLY A 671 -15.68 -30.74 49.69
CA GLY A 671 -16.02 -30.19 51.00
C GLY A 671 -16.69 -28.81 50.95
N ARG A 672 -17.83 -28.67 51.62
CA ARG A 672 -18.60 -27.41 51.68
C ARG A 672 -17.91 -26.21 52.38
N LEU A 673 -16.80 -26.43 53.08
CA LEU A 673 -16.10 -25.39 53.87
C LEU A 673 -14.91 -24.76 53.13
N ASP A 674 -14.22 -25.55 52.32
CA ASP A 674 -12.94 -25.18 51.72
C ASP A 674 -12.82 -25.61 50.24
N GLY A 675 -13.84 -26.28 49.69
CA GLY A 675 -13.85 -26.73 48.30
C GLY A 675 -12.87 -27.85 48.01
N THR A 676 -12.20 -28.41 49.03
CA THR A 676 -11.21 -29.47 48.84
C THR A 676 -11.87 -30.79 48.49
N ILE A 677 -11.28 -31.53 47.55
CA ILE A 677 -11.69 -32.89 47.25
C ILE A 677 -11.07 -33.85 48.25
N ARG A 678 -11.90 -34.69 48.86
CA ARG A 678 -11.52 -35.65 49.90
C ARG A 678 -12.02 -37.03 49.53
N ASN A 679 -11.42 -38.05 50.14
CA ASN A 679 -11.86 -39.45 50.06
C ASN A 679 -11.94 -40.06 48.65
N ALA A 680 -11.39 -39.42 47.62
CA ALA A 680 -11.25 -40.01 46.29
C ALA A 680 -10.40 -41.29 46.37
N GLY A 681 -10.93 -42.39 45.82
CA GLY A 681 -10.36 -43.73 45.94
C GLY A 681 -10.65 -44.45 47.26
N ILE A 682 -11.44 -43.86 48.17
CA ILE A 682 -11.73 -44.42 49.51
C ILE A 682 -13.24 -44.59 49.75
N VAL A 683 -14.04 -43.58 49.41
CA VAL A 683 -15.49 -43.55 49.64
C VAL A 683 -16.22 -43.12 48.37
N GLY A 684 -17.40 -43.69 48.13
CA GLY A 684 -18.31 -43.29 47.06
C GLY A 684 -19.54 -42.60 47.64
N HIS A 685 -19.79 -41.37 47.18
CA HIS A 685 -20.98 -40.58 47.52
C HIS A 685 -21.74 -40.25 46.24
N TYR A 686 -23.04 -40.57 46.21
CA TYR A 686 -23.89 -40.41 45.04
C TYR A 686 -25.20 -39.73 45.42
N TRP A 687 -25.47 -38.57 44.83
CA TRP A 687 -26.70 -37.85 45.11
C TRP A 687 -27.93 -38.58 44.60
N SER A 688 -28.98 -38.60 45.42
CA SER A 688 -30.34 -38.89 44.97
C SER A 688 -31.15 -37.60 44.82
N SER A 689 -32.28 -37.65 44.11
CA SER A 689 -33.26 -36.56 44.03
C SER A 689 -34.10 -36.39 45.29
N SER A 690 -33.94 -37.25 46.30
CA SER A 690 -34.80 -37.28 47.49
C SER A 690 -34.35 -36.28 48.56
N VAL A 691 -35.29 -35.47 49.03
CA VAL A 691 -35.10 -34.46 50.09
C VAL A 691 -35.27 -35.06 51.48
N TYR A 692 -34.43 -34.66 52.44
CA TYR A 692 -34.55 -35.05 53.85
C TYR A 692 -34.40 -33.83 54.77
N GLY A 693 -35.52 -33.17 55.08
CA GLY A 693 -35.48 -31.91 55.84
C GLY A 693 -34.68 -30.83 55.07
N SER A 694 -33.71 -30.19 55.74
CA SER A 694 -32.77 -29.26 55.11
C SER A 694 -31.65 -29.93 54.32
N ASP A 695 -31.51 -31.25 54.46
CA ASP A 695 -30.48 -32.04 53.80
C ASP A 695 -31.05 -32.75 52.57
N ALA A 696 -30.22 -33.54 51.90
CA ALA A 696 -30.59 -34.42 50.81
C ALA A 696 -30.08 -35.84 51.05
N ARG A 697 -30.74 -36.82 50.42
CA ARG A 697 -30.38 -38.23 50.49
C ARG A 697 -29.30 -38.58 49.48
N ASP A 698 -28.38 -39.43 49.89
CA ASP A 698 -27.33 -39.98 49.05
C ASP A 698 -27.13 -41.47 49.31
N LEU A 699 -26.54 -42.15 48.32
CA LEU A 699 -25.96 -43.48 48.48
C LEU A 699 -24.48 -43.32 48.83
N SER A 700 -24.11 -43.83 50.01
CA SER A 700 -22.75 -43.78 50.56
C SER A 700 -22.17 -45.18 50.71
N PHE A 701 -20.94 -45.42 50.26
CA PHE A 701 -20.28 -46.71 50.46
C PHE A 701 -18.76 -46.63 50.60
N SER A 702 -18.21 -47.53 51.43
CA SER A 702 -16.78 -47.71 51.70
C SER A 702 -16.39 -49.18 51.58
N SER A 703 -15.15 -49.52 51.92
CA SER A 703 -14.67 -50.92 51.94
C SER A 703 -15.45 -51.83 52.91
N SER A 704 -16.08 -51.26 53.95
CA SER A 704 -16.74 -52.03 55.01
C SER A 704 -18.26 -52.07 54.92
N LEU A 705 -18.89 -51.01 54.40
CA LEU A 705 -20.35 -50.89 54.39
C LEU A 705 -20.85 -50.01 53.25
N ALA A 706 -22.11 -50.19 52.87
CA ALA A 706 -22.88 -49.30 52.02
C ALA A 706 -24.24 -49.04 52.65
N ASP A 707 -24.66 -47.77 52.65
CA ASP A 707 -25.92 -47.34 53.25
C ASP A 707 -26.44 -46.07 52.56
N ARG A 708 -27.72 -45.77 52.78
CA ARG A 708 -28.34 -44.50 52.44
C ARG A 708 -28.26 -43.56 53.62
N VAL A 709 -27.68 -42.39 53.42
CA VAL A 709 -27.52 -41.40 54.49
C VAL A 709 -28.11 -40.07 54.06
N SER A 710 -27.82 -39.01 54.80
CA SER A 710 -28.24 -37.66 54.45
C SER A 710 -27.09 -36.71 54.67
N TYR A 711 -26.86 -35.84 53.70
CA TYR A 711 -25.80 -34.84 53.74
C TYR A 711 -26.31 -33.46 53.36
N ASN A 712 -25.53 -32.46 53.77
CA ASN A 712 -25.80 -31.06 53.47
C ASN A 712 -25.66 -30.80 51.96
N ARG A 713 -26.58 -30.00 51.41
CA ARG A 713 -26.73 -29.75 49.97
C ARG A 713 -25.58 -28.97 49.34
N SER A 714 -24.75 -28.32 50.16
CA SER A 714 -23.53 -27.62 49.74
C SER A 714 -22.32 -28.53 49.48
N TYR A 715 -22.37 -29.84 49.82
CA TYR A 715 -21.32 -30.78 49.41
C TYR A 715 -21.41 -31.09 47.91
N GLY A 716 -20.26 -31.39 47.30
CA GLY A 716 -20.18 -31.88 45.94
C GLY A 716 -20.08 -33.39 45.92
N PHE A 717 -21.07 -34.10 45.38
CA PHE A 717 -21.06 -35.56 45.20
C PHE A 717 -21.31 -35.95 43.75
N SER A 718 -20.95 -37.19 43.40
CA SER A 718 -21.17 -37.71 42.06
C SER A 718 -22.63 -37.93 41.73
N VAL A 719 -22.95 -37.86 40.44
CA VAL A 719 -24.28 -38.12 39.90
C VAL A 719 -24.23 -39.30 38.95
N ARG A 720 -25.16 -40.24 39.15
CA ARG A 720 -25.42 -41.37 38.25
C ARG A 720 -26.88 -41.31 37.84
N CYS A 721 -27.17 -41.10 36.56
CA CYS A 721 -28.55 -40.89 36.11
C CYS A 721 -29.27 -42.20 35.75
N ILE A 722 -30.59 -42.16 35.88
CA ILE A 722 -31.54 -43.23 35.57
C ILE A 722 -32.58 -42.72 34.55
N GLN A 723 -33.00 -43.58 33.64
CA GLN A 723 -34.03 -43.29 32.63
C GLN A 723 -35.43 -43.53 33.20
N ASP A 724 -36.36 -42.62 32.93
CA ASP A 724 -37.80 -42.78 33.23
C ASP A 724 -38.59 -43.50 32.13
#